data_AF-A0AAV9B6D7-F1
#
_entry.id   AF-A0AAV9B6D7-F1
#
_cell.length_a   1.000
_cell.length_b   1.000
_cell.length_c   1.000
_cell.angle_alpha   90.00
_cell.angle_beta   90.00
_cell.angle_gamma   90.00
#
_symmetry.space_group_name_H-M   'P 1'
#
loop_
_entity.id
_entity.type
_entity.pdbx_description
1 polymer ?
#
loop_
_entity_poly.entity_id
_entity_poly.type
_entity_poly.pdbx_seq_one_letter_code
_entity_poly.pdbx_strand_id
1 'polypeptide(L)'
;MELSLLVPTPSLTPSRRPLLPPINPNPLRLRHLETPLRLRRCRLRTPKSYVSEATISSDANPRVTWDKKELTGTQALADAIPPPARLAVSVALVAGAAAGGYGLGLRFGASQLAAAGGATVLGAVGGAAAYALNACVPEVAAVRLYNLVAGYGDLTKLRREDIEAIEKKYGVNKEDPAYKMVLCEVYSRPLGGESFNENDNLKGNEVETIIKFKNALGIDDPDAASVHMEIGRRIFRQRLETGDREADLEQRRAFQRLIYVSTLVFGDASSFLLPWKRLFKVTDSQVEIAIRDNAQRLYAAKLVLIGRDVDDKQLISLREAQLLYKLSDEIAADMFREWARKQVEENISAALNILKSRTRAASQTTGAIEELDKIIRFNDSLMLLSKHPEVNRFAPGIGPVSLIGGEYDGDRKMDDLKILYRAYCVDALSGKRLEENKRAALNQLKNIFGLGKREAEVILLEVTSNAYRKRLSLAVSSGELQAADSKAAYLQKLCEDLRFDPEKASGIHKDIYRQRLQKSVEDGVLDDDDNAALLRLRVLLCIPQQTVEDAHADICGRLFEKVVKDAIASGVDGYDAEAKAAVRKASQGLRLKPEAAMAIASKAVRMVFVNYVKRSRMAGNREESARELKKMIIFNSLVVTELIADIKGEPVVTNVEPAKKDSEQSEEEEWESLQTLRKTRPSKELEAKLGKPGQTEITLKDDLPERDRADLYKTYLLFCISGEKTVVPFGAQVTIKKDNSEYLYLNQLGGMLGLTSNEIVEIHRGLAEQAFMKQAEVILADGQLTKVKVEQLNEVQKQLGLPAEYAQKVIKNITSTKMAAAIETAVSRGTISMAQIRQLKEANVEVDNMIPERLRENLYKKTVDEILSSGTGDFDDEEVYEKIPADLSINAEKAKGVVHELAQERLSNSLVQAVSLLRQKNREGVVSSLNNMLACDKAVTAVEPLSWSLPEELSDLYCLYLKSIPKPEKLSRLQYLLGIDDSAASALRDAAERGEVLASSAEEENDAFDF
;
A
#
# COMPACT_ATOMS: atom_id res chain seq x y z
N MET A 1 21.74 -3.49 13.79
CA MET A 1 20.86 -3.26 12.63
C MET A 1 19.58 -2.66 13.19
N GLU A 2 19.55 -1.38 13.58
CA GLU A 2 19.48 -0.20 12.69
C GLU A 2 18.50 -0.41 11.53
N LEU A 3 17.33 0.24 11.60
CA LEU A 3 16.99 1.33 10.68
C LEU A 3 15.64 1.98 11.07
N SER A 4 15.72 3.30 11.23
CA SER A 4 14.66 4.26 11.52
C SER A 4 14.24 4.96 10.22
N LEU A 5 12.95 5.14 9.92
CA LEU A 5 12.43 6.16 8.97
C LEU A 5 10.96 6.46 9.34
N LEU A 6 10.63 7.61 9.93
CA LEU A 6 10.42 8.95 9.35
C LEU A 6 9.02 9.17 8.74
N VAL A 7 8.18 9.88 9.50
CA VAL A 7 6.91 10.52 9.10
C VAL A 7 7.16 12.02 8.96
N PRO A 8 6.68 12.70 7.90
CA PRO A 8 6.71 14.15 7.85
C PRO A 8 5.32 14.78 8.05
N THR A 9 5.21 15.65 9.05
CA THR A 9 4.23 16.74 9.16
C THR A 9 4.66 17.94 8.31
N PRO A 10 3.72 18.79 7.85
CA PRO A 10 4.06 20.16 7.51
C PRO A 10 3.25 21.20 8.32
N SER A 11 4.00 22.06 9.00
CA SER A 11 3.61 23.42 9.35
C SER A 11 4.74 24.35 8.90
N LEU A 12 4.43 25.43 8.19
CA LEU A 12 4.94 26.79 8.43
C LEU A 12 4.53 27.77 7.31
N THR A 13 4.25 28.97 7.77
CA THR A 13 4.01 30.23 7.07
C THR A 13 5.25 30.75 6.33
N PRO A 14 5.11 31.84 5.56
CA PRO A 14 6.13 32.89 5.65
C PRO A 14 5.53 34.29 5.82
N SER A 15 6.09 35.03 6.76
CA SER A 15 6.01 36.49 6.87
C SER A 15 7.21 37.14 6.18
N ARG A 16 7.01 38.23 5.42
CA ARG A 16 8.01 39.29 5.24
C ARG A 16 7.32 40.64 5.00
N ARG A 17 7.59 41.61 5.88
CA ARG A 17 7.37 43.06 5.70
C ARG A 17 8.65 43.69 5.10
N PRO A 18 8.58 44.95 4.60
CA PRO A 18 9.28 46.02 5.31
C PRO A 18 8.47 47.32 5.48
N LEU A 19 9.09 48.29 6.15
CA LEU A 19 8.58 49.41 6.96
C LEU A 19 8.36 50.77 6.23
N LEU A 20 7.35 51.54 6.71
CA LEU A 20 7.22 53.02 6.93
C LEU A 20 7.48 54.04 5.77
N PRO A 21 7.02 55.34 5.81
CA PRO A 21 6.32 56.13 6.85
C PRO A 21 5.05 56.92 6.35
N PRO A 22 4.36 57.74 7.21
CA PRO A 22 3.17 58.51 6.84
C PRO A 22 3.51 59.95 6.42
N ILE A 23 2.87 60.48 5.37
CA ILE A 23 3.01 61.89 4.98
C ILE A 23 1.65 62.47 4.59
N ASN A 24 1.12 63.36 5.45
CA ASN A 24 0.21 64.43 5.05
C ASN A 24 0.95 65.41 4.14
N PRO A 25 0.26 66.04 3.17
CA PRO A 25 0.15 67.48 3.29
C PRO A 25 -1.22 68.04 2.84
N ASN A 26 -1.67 69.04 3.59
CA ASN A 26 -2.69 70.01 3.20
C ASN A 26 -2.03 71.12 2.31
N PRO A 27 -2.80 72.08 1.77
CA PRO A 27 -2.76 72.47 0.36
C PRO A 27 -1.89 73.69 0.05
N LEU A 28 -1.44 73.84 -1.21
CA LEU A 28 -0.99 75.12 -1.75
C LEU A 28 -1.66 75.47 -3.08
N ARG A 29 -2.16 76.70 -3.07
CA ARG A 29 -2.87 77.46 -4.10
C ARG A 29 -1.97 77.84 -5.28
N LEU A 30 -2.58 77.92 -6.47
CA LEU A 30 -2.44 79.00 -7.47
C LEU A 30 -3.73 78.95 -8.33
N ARG A 31 -4.72 79.80 -8.07
CA ARG A 31 -5.06 81.06 -8.81
C ARG A 31 -5.10 80.84 -10.33
N HIS A 32 -6.21 80.95 -11.06
CA HIS A 32 -7.37 81.86 -11.12
C HIS A 32 -7.41 82.44 -12.54
N LEU A 33 -8.53 82.22 -13.23
CA LEU A 33 -9.20 83.04 -14.25
C LEU A 33 -10.44 82.18 -14.63
N GLU A 34 -11.58 82.22 -13.92
CA GLU A 34 -12.57 83.31 -13.79
C GLU A 34 -12.86 83.97 -15.16
N THR A 35 -14.07 83.86 -15.74
CA THR A 35 -15.40 84.21 -15.21
C THR A 35 -16.54 83.67 -16.14
N PRO A 36 -17.83 84.04 -16.02
CA PRO A 36 -18.87 83.36 -15.23
C PRO A 36 -20.10 82.95 -16.08
N LEU A 37 -21.11 82.29 -15.48
CA LEU A 37 -22.54 82.65 -15.64
C LEU A 37 -23.48 81.76 -14.77
N ARG A 38 -23.84 82.35 -13.62
CA ARG A 38 -25.14 82.39 -12.92
C ARG A 38 -25.98 81.10 -12.74
N LEU A 39 -25.93 80.60 -11.50
CA LEU A 39 -27.01 79.87 -10.82
C LEU A 39 -28.31 80.70 -10.72
N ARG A 40 -29.45 80.02 -10.88
CA ARG A 40 -30.71 80.32 -10.16
C ARG A 40 -31.06 79.13 -9.27
N ARG A 41 -31.08 79.37 -7.96
CA ARG A 41 -31.69 78.50 -6.92
C ARG A 41 -33.20 78.42 -7.12
N CYS A 42 -33.80 77.26 -6.86
CA CYS A 42 -35.09 77.19 -6.19
C CYS A 42 -35.18 75.99 -5.24
N ARG A 43 -35.86 76.25 -4.12
CA ARG A 43 -35.92 75.51 -2.87
C ARG A 43 -36.83 74.29 -3.00
N LEU A 44 -36.49 73.18 -2.32
CA LEU A 44 -37.46 72.13 -1.99
C LEU A 44 -37.63 72.06 -0.47
N ARG A 45 -38.91 72.11 -0.09
CA ARG A 45 -39.48 72.25 1.24
C ARG A 45 -39.82 70.84 1.72
N THR A 46 -39.27 70.40 2.84
CA THR A 46 -39.62 69.12 3.48
C THR A 46 -40.89 69.29 4.32
N PRO A 47 -41.85 68.34 4.29
CA PRO A 47 -42.78 68.18 5.38
C PRO A 47 -42.26 67.12 6.36
N LYS A 48 -42.27 67.46 7.65
CA LYS A 48 -42.17 66.52 8.78
C LYS A 48 -43.52 65.79 8.96
N SER A 49 -43.47 64.49 9.27
CA SER A 49 -44.57 63.72 9.86
C SER A 49 -43.91 62.71 10.81
N TYR A 50 -43.82 62.98 12.11
CA TYR A 50 -44.77 62.59 13.17
C TYR A 50 -45.29 61.14 13.05
N VAL A 51 -44.87 60.35 14.04
CA VAL A 51 -45.30 59.00 14.37
C VAL A 51 -46.63 59.08 15.12
N SER A 52 -47.59 58.22 14.76
CA SER A 52 -48.69 57.82 15.65
C SER A 52 -49.11 56.39 15.29
N GLU A 53 -49.17 55.55 16.32
CA GLU A 53 -49.67 54.17 16.29
C GLU A 53 -51.17 54.13 15.97
N ALA A 54 -51.59 53.18 15.13
CA ALA A 54 -52.93 52.59 15.20
C ALA A 54 -52.97 51.22 14.45
N THR A 55 -53.17 50.18 15.25
CA THR A 55 -54.02 48.99 15.09
C THR A 55 -54.25 48.36 13.71
N ILE A 56 -53.90 47.07 13.64
CA ILE A 56 -54.13 46.12 12.55
C ILE A 56 -55.63 45.89 12.31
N SER A 57 -56.05 46.00 11.05
CA SER A 57 -57.21 45.28 10.51
C SER A 57 -56.87 44.71 9.13
N SER A 58 -57.14 43.42 8.96
CA SER A 58 -56.86 42.62 7.77
C SER A 58 -57.94 42.79 6.71
N ASP A 59 -57.63 43.50 5.61
CA ASP A 59 -58.01 43.15 4.24
C ASP A 59 -57.51 44.26 3.30
N ALA A 60 -56.39 44.08 2.61
CA ALA A 60 -55.97 45.00 1.55
C ALA A 60 -54.88 44.39 0.66
N ASN A 61 -55.24 44.01 -0.57
CA ASN A 61 -54.27 44.05 -1.67
C ASN A 61 -53.71 45.49 -1.77
N PRO A 62 -52.39 45.70 -1.92
CA PRO A 62 -51.84 47.03 -2.13
C PRO A 62 -52.29 47.51 -3.52
N ARG A 63 -53.40 48.27 -3.54
CA ARG A 63 -53.85 48.97 -4.74
C ARG A 63 -52.85 50.10 -5.00
N VAL A 64 -52.03 49.95 -6.03
CA VAL A 64 -51.20 51.04 -6.56
C VAL A 64 -52.15 52.14 -7.03
N THR A 65 -52.33 53.18 -6.21
CA THR A 65 -53.14 54.35 -6.58
C THR A 65 -52.34 55.26 -7.49
N TRP A 66 -52.86 55.49 -8.69
CA TRP A 66 -52.31 56.44 -9.64
C TRP A 66 -52.97 57.81 -9.44
N ASP A 67 -52.18 58.85 -9.16
CA ASP A 67 -52.70 60.22 -9.00
C ASP A 67 -52.93 60.84 -10.38
N LYS A 68 -54.14 61.34 -10.68
CA LYS A 68 -54.45 61.93 -11.99
C LYS A 68 -53.69 63.24 -12.21
N LYS A 69 -53.07 63.42 -13.38
CA LYS A 69 -52.40 64.68 -13.80
C LYS A 69 -53.41 65.64 -14.45
N GLU A 70 -53.42 66.92 -14.05
CA GLU A 70 -54.31 67.96 -14.59
C GLU A 70 -53.71 68.64 -15.84
N LEU A 71 -54.55 69.09 -16.77
CA LEU A 71 -54.13 69.84 -17.98
C LEU A 71 -54.04 71.34 -17.68
N THR A 72 -53.00 72.01 -18.19
CA THR A 72 -52.84 73.49 -18.06
C THR A 72 -53.66 74.26 -19.12
N GLY A 73 -53.89 75.58 -18.93
CA GLY A 73 -54.91 76.34 -19.67
C GLY A 73 -54.83 76.33 -21.21
N THR A 74 -53.65 76.25 -21.81
CA THR A 74 -53.46 76.13 -23.28
C THR A 74 -53.57 74.68 -23.76
N GLN A 75 -53.24 73.71 -22.90
CA GLN A 75 -53.39 72.28 -23.13
C GLN A 75 -54.86 71.83 -23.11
N ALA A 76 -55.69 72.43 -22.25
CA ALA A 76 -57.14 72.20 -22.23
C ALA A 76 -57.84 72.65 -23.52
N LEU A 77 -57.36 73.73 -24.15
CA LEU A 77 -57.87 74.22 -25.43
C LEU A 77 -57.48 73.29 -26.59
N ALA A 78 -56.26 72.77 -26.59
CA ALA A 78 -55.80 71.79 -27.58
C ALA A 78 -56.52 70.43 -27.47
N ASP A 79 -56.98 70.05 -26.27
CA ASP A 79 -57.73 68.82 -26.02
C ASP A 79 -59.16 68.86 -26.60
N ALA A 80 -59.77 70.05 -26.69
CA ALA A 80 -61.14 70.23 -27.15
C ALA A 80 -61.30 70.17 -28.68
N ILE A 81 -60.21 70.26 -29.47
CA ILE A 81 -60.28 70.44 -30.93
C ILE A 81 -59.69 69.23 -31.69
N PRO A 82 -60.47 68.58 -32.60
CA PRO A 82 -59.98 67.46 -33.42
C PRO A 82 -58.83 67.81 -34.39
N PRO A 83 -57.97 66.85 -34.82
CA PRO A 83 -56.83 67.11 -35.72
C PRO A 83 -57.13 67.88 -37.02
N PRO A 84 -58.16 67.53 -37.84
CA PRO A 84 -58.45 68.28 -39.06
C PRO A 84 -58.99 69.69 -38.77
N ALA A 85 -59.69 69.86 -37.64
CA ALA A 85 -60.16 71.16 -37.18
C ALA A 85 -59.01 72.03 -36.62
N ARG A 86 -57.98 71.44 -35.99
CA ARG A 86 -56.78 72.16 -35.54
C ARG A 86 -55.98 72.74 -36.71
N LEU A 87 -55.82 71.99 -37.80
CA LEU A 87 -55.19 72.51 -39.03
C LEU A 87 -56.02 73.66 -39.62
N ALA A 88 -57.34 73.50 -39.71
CA ALA A 88 -58.23 74.57 -40.18
C ALA A 88 -58.18 75.83 -39.29
N VAL A 89 -58.16 75.66 -37.96
CA VAL A 89 -58.05 76.77 -37.00
C VAL A 89 -56.67 77.44 -37.07
N SER A 90 -55.59 76.66 -37.25
CA SER A 90 -54.24 77.21 -37.42
C SER A 90 -54.10 78.02 -38.71
N VAL A 91 -54.67 77.54 -39.83
CA VAL A 91 -54.74 78.27 -41.10
C VAL A 91 -55.61 79.52 -40.95
N ALA A 92 -56.74 79.42 -40.24
CA ALA A 92 -57.60 80.57 -39.97
C ALA A 92 -56.93 81.62 -39.08
N LEU A 93 -56.11 81.21 -38.09
CA LEU A 93 -55.33 82.12 -37.25
C LEU A 93 -54.22 82.82 -38.04
N VAL A 94 -53.48 82.09 -38.88
CA VAL A 94 -52.42 82.67 -39.73
C VAL A 94 -53.03 83.58 -40.80
N ALA A 95 -54.06 83.12 -41.51
CA ALA A 95 -54.73 83.90 -42.55
C ALA A 95 -55.46 85.11 -41.95
N GLY A 96 -56.14 84.94 -40.81
CA GLY A 96 -56.82 86.02 -40.08
C GLY A 96 -55.84 87.06 -39.53
N ALA A 97 -54.69 86.63 -38.98
CA ALA A 97 -53.66 87.54 -38.49
C ALA A 97 -52.88 88.22 -39.63
N ALA A 98 -52.63 87.53 -40.75
CA ALA A 98 -52.03 88.12 -41.95
C ALA A 98 -52.98 89.12 -42.61
N ALA A 99 -54.28 88.82 -42.71
CA ALA A 99 -55.29 89.74 -43.23
C ALA A 99 -55.48 90.95 -42.29
N GLY A 100 -55.50 90.73 -40.97
CA GLY A 100 -55.54 91.79 -39.96
C GLY A 100 -54.28 92.67 -39.99
N GLY A 101 -53.11 92.07 -40.20
CA GLY A 101 -51.84 92.78 -40.34
C GLY A 101 -51.70 93.55 -41.65
N TYR A 102 -52.23 93.01 -42.75
CA TYR A 102 -52.35 93.73 -44.01
C TYR A 102 -53.24 94.98 -43.84
N GLY A 103 -54.38 94.83 -43.17
CA GLY A 103 -55.30 95.92 -42.86
C GLY A 103 -54.73 96.98 -41.91
N LEU A 104 -53.98 96.57 -40.88
CA LEU A 104 -53.32 97.50 -39.95
C LEU A 104 -52.11 98.20 -40.60
N GLY A 105 -51.33 97.49 -41.41
CA GLY A 105 -50.22 98.08 -42.18
C GLY A 105 -50.69 99.13 -43.21
N LEU A 106 -51.85 98.91 -43.84
CA LEU A 106 -52.53 99.91 -44.68
C LEU A 106 -52.97 101.14 -43.89
N ARG A 107 -53.49 100.96 -42.67
CA ARG A 107 -54.00 102.07 -41.83
C ARG A 107 -52.91 102.94 -41.19
N PHE A 108 -51.74 102.37 -40.87
CA PHE A 108 -50.68 103.11 -40.17
C PHE A 108 -49.49 103.51 -41.05
N GLY A 109 -49.28 102.90 -42.23
CA GLY A 109 -48.10 103.13 -43.08
C GLY A 109 -48.35 103.60 -44.52
N ALA A 110 -49.62 103.76 -44.94
CA ALA A 110 -50.10 104.33 -46.21
C ALA A 110 -49.40 103.89 -47.53
N SER A 111 -48.68 102.76 -47.54
CA SER A 111 -47.98 102.21 -48.70
C SER A 111 -48.19 100.70 -48.82
N GLN A 112 -48.19 100.17 -50.05
CA GLN A 112 -48.32 98.73 -50.30
C GLN A 112 -47.19 97.93 -49.63
N LEU A 113 -46.02 98.53 -49.43
CA LEU A 113 -44.87 97.90 -48.78
C LEU A 113 -45.07 97.78 -47.25
N ALA A 114 -45.71 98.76 -46.61
CA ALA A 114 -46.08 98.70 -45.20
C ALA A 114 -47.27 97.74 -44.93
N ALA A 115 -48.20 97.62 -45.89
CA ALA A 115 -49.28 96.64 -45.86
C ALA A 115 -48.75 95.20 -45.92
N ALA A 116 -47.83 94.94 -46.87
CA ALA A 116 -47.14 93.65 -46.96
C ALA A 116 -46.29 93.38 -45.71
N GLY A 117 -45.60 94.39 -45.17
CA GLY A 117 -44.82 94.29 -43.92
C GLY A 117 -45.68 94.01 -42.67
N GLY A 118 -46.85 94.63 -42.55
CA GLY A 118 -47.78 94.36 -41.44
C GLY A 118 -48.39 92.95 -41.51
N ALA A 119 -48.71 92.48 -42.72
CA ALA A 119 -49.21 91.14 -42.97
C ALA A 119 -48.18 90.05 -42.63
N THR A 120 -46.91 90.27 -42.97
CA THR A 120 -45.84 89.33 -42.63
C THR A 120 -45.54 89.31 -41.14
N VAL A 121 -45.54 90.45 -40.44
CA VAL A 121 -45.31 90.51 -38.99
C VAL A 121 -46.44 89.87 -38.20
N LEU A 122 -47.70 90.23 -38.44
CA LEU A 122 -48.82 89.63 -37.70
C LEU A 122 -49.15 88.22 -38.18
N GLY A 123 -48.93 87.90 -39.45
CA GLY A 123 -48.95 86.52 -39.95
C GLY A 123 -47.90 85.65 -39.26
N ALA A 124 -46.70 86.17 -38.99
CA ALA A 124 -45.68 85.49 -38.19
C ALA A 124 -46.11 85.30 -36.72
N VAL A 125 -46.82 86.26 -36.12
CA VAL A 125 -47.40 86.11 -34.76
C VAL A 125 -48.52 85.06 -34.73
N GLY A 126 -49.42 85.07 -35.71
CA GLY A 126 -50.45 84.03 -35.88
C GLY A 126 -49.83 82.65 -36.14
N GLY A 127 -48.74 82.61 -36.90
CA GLY A 127 -47.92 81.41 -37.11
C GLY A 127 -47.27 80.92 -35.82
N ALA A 128 -46.75 81.81 -34.99
CA ALA A 128 -46.18 81.47 -33.69
C ALA A 128 -47.23 80.95 -32.70
N ALA A 129 -48.44 81.51 -32.70
CA ALA A 129 -49.56 81.03 -31.87
C ALA A 129 -50.09 79.67 -32.33
N ALA A 130 -50.23 79.48 -33.65
CA ALA A 130 -50.57 78.20 -34.26
C ALA A 130 -49.50 77.12 -33.96
N TYR A 131 -48.23 77.49 -34.04
CA TYR A 131 -47.11 76.63 -33.68
C TYR A 131 -47.15 76.27 -32.18
N ALA A 132 -47.39 77.23 -31.30
CA ALA A 132 -47.51 76.98 -29.85
C ALA A 132 -48.67 76.04 -29.50
N LEU A 133 -49.85 76.22 -30.14
CA LEU A 133 -51.00 75.33 -29.94
C LEU A 133 -50.72 73.91 -30.43
N ASN A 134 -50.05 73.75 -31.58
CA ASN A 134 -49.68 72.44 -32.10
C ASN A 134 -48.52 71.79 -31.31
N ALA A 135 -47.61 72.57 -30.73
CA ALA A 135 -46.51 72.08 -29.91
C ALA A 135 -46.95 71.49 -28.56
N CYS A 136 -48.10 71.92 -28.00
CA CYS A 136 -48.64 71.37 -26.75
C CYS A 136 -49.44 70.06 -26.92
N VAL A 137 -49.79 69.67 -28.15
CA VAL A 137 -50.57 68.46 -28.46
C VAL A 137 -49.93 67.16 -27.95
N PRO A 138 -48.63 66.88 -28.17
CA PRO A 138 -48.02 65.67 -27.66
C PRO A 138 -48.03 65.59 -26.13
N GLU A 139 -47.91 66.74 -25.43
CA GLU A 139 -48.01 66.79 -23.97
C GLU A 139 -49.42 66.47 -23.45
N VAL A 140 -50.46 66.96 -24.12
CA VAL A 140 -51.87 66.65 -23.80
C VAL A 140 -52.14 65.16 -23.98
N ALA A 141 -51.68 64.58 -25.10
CA ALA A 141 -51.81 63.16 -25.37
C ALA A 141 -51.08 62.32 -24.30
N ALA A 142 -49.90 62.78 -23.85
CA ALA A 142 -49.13 62.12 -22.79
C ALA A 142 -49.90 62.12 -21.45
N VAL A 143 -50.47 63.26 -21.04
CA VAL A 143 -51.27 63.37 -19.80
C VAL A 143 -52.53 62.50 -19.88
N ARG A 144 -53.17 62.43 -21.06
CA ARG A 144 -54.35 61.57 -21.27
C ARG A 144 -54.01 60.09 -21.24
N LEU A 145 -52.88 59.68 -21.83
CA LEU A 145 -52.35 58.32 -21.72
C LEU A 145 -52.06 57.94 -20.27
N TYR A 146 -51.38 58.81 -19.54
CA TYR A 146 -51.09 58.60 -18.12
C TYR A 146 -52.37 58.43 -17.29
N ASN A 147 -53.37 59.29 -17.52
CA ASN A 147 -54.65 59.22 -16.83
C ASN A 147 -55.51 58.01 -17.23
N LEU A 148 -55.35 57.49 -18.46
CA LEU A 148 -55.99 56.25 -18.91
C LEU A 148 -55.41 55.05 -18.17
N VAL A 149 -54.08 54.94 -18.11
CA VAL A 149 -53.42 53.85 -17.38
C VAL A 149 -53.67 53.96 -15.88
N ALA A 150 -53.75 55.18 -15.35
CA ALA A 150 -54.15 55.46 -13.98
C ALA A 150 -55.57 54.99 -13.61
N GLY A 151 -56.45 54.85 -14.61
CA GLY A 151 -57.81 54.35 -14.43
C GLY A 151 -57.92 52.83 -14.33
N TYR A 152 -56.86 52.08 -14.68
CA TYR A 152 -56.85 50.62 -14.64
C TYR A 152 -56.24 50.09 -13.34
N GLY A 153 -57.00 49.28 -12.61
CA GLY A 153 -56.52 48.58 -11.40
C GLY A 153 -55.64 47.36 -11.69
N ASP A 154 -55.85 46.68 -12.82
CA ASP A 154 -55.02 45.56 -13.30
C ASP A 154 -54.45 45.91 -14.68
N LEU A 155 -53.12 45.88 -14.79
CA LEU A 155 -52.39 46.29 -15.99
C LEU A 155 -52.48 45.28 -17.15
N THR A 156 -52.95 44.07 -16.90
CA THR A 156 -53.18 43.02 -17.92
C THR A 156 -54.42 43.25 -18.76
N LYS A 157 -55.30 44.20 -18.38
CA LYS A 157 -56.53 44.56 -19.10
C LYS A 157 -56.32 45.61 -20.18
N LEU A 158 -55.14 46.24 -20.21
CA LEU A 158 -54.81 47.26 -21.20
C LEU A 158 -54.66 46.62 -22.59
N ARG A 159 -55.37 47.16 -23.59
CA ARG A 159 -55.25 46.70 -24.98
C ARG A 159 -54.51 47.74 -25.81
N ARG A 160 -53.79 47.24 -26.81
CA ARG A 160 -53.08 48.07 -27.80
C ARG A 160 -54.03 49.04 -28.53
N GLU A 161 -55.25 48.60 -28.78
CA GLU A 161 -56.33 49.39 -29.40
C GLU A 161 -56.65 50.68 -28.63
N ASP A 162 -56.60 50.65 -27.29
CA ASP A 162 -56.94 51.79 -26.45
C ASP A 162 -55.88 52.91 -26.57
N ILE A 163 -54.64 52.55 -26.88
CA ILE A 163 -53.51 53.46 -27.07
C ILE A 163 -53.46 53.97 -28.50
N GLU A 164 -53.68 53.11 -29.48
CA GLU A 164 -53.82 53.49 -30.89
C GLU A 164 -55.01 54.46 -31.10
N ALA A 165 -56.07 54.34 -30.29
CA ALA A 165 -57.17 55.29 -30.26
C ALA A 165 -56.74 56.68 -29.78
N ILE A 166 -55.83 56.78 -28.80
CA ILE A 166 -55.26 58.06 -28.34
C ILE A 166 -54.34 58.64 -29.42
N GLU A 167 -53.46 57.81 -30.01
CA GLU A 167 -52.56 58.21 -31.10
C GLU A 167 -53.33 58.80 -32.28
N LYS A 168 -54.40 58.12 -32.72
CA LYS A 168 -55.26 58.55 -33.82
C LYS A 168 -56.09 59.79 -33.46
N LYS A 169 -56.53 59.94 -32.21
CA LYS A 169 -57.34 61.09 -31.76
C LYS A 169 -56.52 62.38 -31.72
N TYR A 170 -55.25 62.31 -31.32
CA TYR A 170 -54.40 63.50 -31.19
C TYR A 170 -53.44 63.72 -32.37
N GLY A 171 -53.22 62.71 -33.22
CA GLY A 171 -52.34 62.79 -34.39
C GLY A 171 -50.86 62.84 -33.99
N VAL A 172 -50.48 62.09 -32.96
CA VAL A 172 -49.14 62.08 -32.34
C VAL A 172 -48.37 60.87 -32.84
N ASN A 173 -47.07 61.03 -33.12
CA ASN A 173 -46.20 59.92 -33.47
C ASN A 173 -45.54 59.36 -32.20
N LYS A 174 -45.20 58.06 -32.20
CA LYS A 174 -44.48 57.40 -31.11
C LYS A 174 -43.09 57.99 -30.85
N GLU A 175 -42.53 58.66 -31.85
CA GLU A 175 -41.22 59.31 -31.79
C GLU A 175 -41.24 60.68 -31.09
N ASP A 176 -42.42 61.23 -30.77
CA ASP A 176 -42.53 62.52 -30.09
C ASP A 176 -41.98 62.44 -28.65
N PRO A 177 -41.05 63.33 -28.24
CA PRO A 177 -40.29 63.15 -27.01
C PRO A 177 -41.15 63.23 -25.74
N ALA A 178 -42.15 64.12 -25.70
CA ALA A 178 -43.03 64.26 -24.54
C ALA A 178 -43.94 63.04 -24.34
N TYR A 179 -44.45 62.48 -25.44
CA TYR A 179 -45.32 61.30 -25.42
C TYR A 179 -44.53 60.04 -25.05
N LYS A 180 -43.34 59.88 -25.66
CA LYS A 180 -42.39 58.80 -25.39
C LYS A 180 -41.89 58.78 -23.95
N MET A 181 -41.60 59.94 -23.35
CA MET A 181 -41.20 60.00 -21.93
C MET A 181 -42.29 59.46 -21.00
N VAL A 182 -43.57 59.78 -21.27
CA VAL A 182 -44.68 59.29 -20.43
C VAL A 182 -44.94 57.81 -20.68
N LEU A 183 -44.80 57.31 -21.92
CA LEU A 183 -44.80 55.87 -22.20
C LEU A 183 -43.73 55.13 -21.39
N CYS A 184 -42.50 55.65 -21.37
CA CYS A 184 -41.40 55.11 -20.56
C CYS A 184 -41.67 55.23 -19.05
N GLU A 185 -42.24 56.35 -18.57
CA GLU A 185 -42.62 56.57 -17.17
C GLU A 185 -43.66 55.53 -16.72
N VAL A 186 -44.69 55.31 -17.53
CA VAL A 186 -45.74 54.30 -17.31
C VAL A 186 -45.16 52.89 -17.31
N TYR A 187 -44.26 52.58 -18.24
CA TYR A 187 -43.57 51.29 -18.31
C TYR A 187 -42.62 51.04 -17.14
N SER A 188 -42.01 52.10 -16.59
CA SER A 188 -41.05 51.99 -15.47
C SER A 188 -41.69 51.59 -14.15
N ARG A 189 -43.00 51.83 -13.97
CA ARG A 189 -43.66 51.71 -12.66
C ARG A 189 -43.94 50.25 -12.25
N PRO A 190 -44.38 49.34 -13.15
CA PRO A 190 -44.46 47.91 -12.83
C PRO A 190 -43.09 47.27 -12.60
N LEU A 191 -42.04 47.81 -13.24
CA LEU A 191 -40.67 47.35 -13.10
C LEU A 191 -39.93 47.95 -11.89
N GLY A 192 -40.41 49.08 -11.37
CA GLY A 192 -39.82 49.83 -10.25
C GLY A 192 -40.68 49.89 -9.00
N GLY A 193 -41.85 49.25 -9.00
CA GLY A 193 -42.74 49.09 -7.84
C GLY A 193 -42.21 48.08 -6.81
N GLU A 194 -42.98 47.88 -5.75
CA GLU A 194 -42.70 46.98 -4.60
C GLU A 194 -42.25 45.56 -5.01
N SER A 195 -42.59 45.11 -6.21
CA SER A 195 -42.24 43.79 -6.79
C SER A 195 -40.75 43.45 -6.87
N PHE A 196 -39.84 44.44 -6.93
CA PHE A 196 -38.39 44.19 -6.95
C PHE A 196 -37.68 44.56 -5.66
N ASN A 197 -38.36 45.26 -4.74
CA ASN A 197 -37.80 45.72 -3.47
C ASN A 197 -38.24 44.86 -2.27
N GLU A 198 -39.37 44.16 -2.34
CA GLU A 198 -39.81 43.26 -1.28
C GLU A 198 -39.02 41.96 -1.24
N ASN A 199 -38.98 41.34 -0.07
CA ASN A 199 -38.30 40.07 0.23
C ASN A 199 -38.88 38.84 -0.51
N ASP A 200 -39.98 39.01 -1.24
CA ASP A 200 -40.66 37.94 -1.94
C ASP A 200 -39.90 37.48 -3.20
N ASN A 201 -39.75 36.18 -3.34
CA ASN A 201 -39.21 35.57 -4.56
C ASN A 201 -40.13 35.89 -5.76
N LEU A 202 -39.56 35.89 -6.96
CA LEU A 202 -40.35 35.96 -8.20
C LEU A 202 -41.39 34.82 -8.20
N LYS A 203 -42.62 35.11 -8.63
CA LYS A 203 -43.73 34.16 -8.74
C LYS A 203 -43.72 33.41 -10.07
N GLY A 204 -42.93 33.88 -11.04
CA GLY A 204 -42.72 33.27 -12.35
C GLY A 204 -43.72 33.72 -13.40
N ASN A 205 -44.69 34.57 -13.04
CA ASN A 205 -45.67 35.15 -13.96
C ASN A 205 -45.30 36.60 -14.37
N GLU A 206 -44.34 37.22 -13.70
CA GLU A 206 -43.96 38.62 -13.90
C GLU A 206 -43.42 38.86 -15.31
N VAL A 207 -42.64 37.92 -15.84
CA VAL A 207 -42.07 38.04 -17.19
C VAL A 207 -43.19 38.08 -18.24
N GLU A 208 -44.18 37.19 -18.14
CA GLU A 208 -45.30 37.16 -19.07
C GLU A 208 -46.19 38.40 -18.95
N THR A 209 -46.42 38.91 -17.73
CA THR A 209 -47.20 40.14 -17.53
C THR A 209 -46.47 41.36 -18.08
N ILE A 210 -45.15 41.45 -17.89
CA ILE A 210 -44.32 42.53 -18.44
C ILE A 210 -44.28 42.48 -19.98
N ILE A 211 -44.15 41.29 -20.58
CA ILE A 211 -44.20 41.14 -22.05
C ILE A 211 -45.56 41.55 -22.60
N LYS A 212 -46.66 41.06 -21.98
CA LYS A 212 -48.03 41.45 -22.37
C LYS A 212 -48.24 42.96 -22.24
N PHE A 213 -47.74 43.56 -21.16
CA PHE A 213 -47.85 44.99 -20.90
C PHE A 213 -47.01 45.83 -21.87
N LYS A 214 -45.77 45.43 -22.16
CA LYS A 214 -44.91 46.05 -23.18
C LYS A 214 -45.58 46.04 -24.55
N ASN A 215 -46.15 44.89 -24.93
CA ASN A 215 -46.87 44.73 -26.20
C ASN A 215 -48.17 45.54 -26.24
N ALA A 216 -48.88 45.64 -25.12
CA ALA A 216 -50.07 46.48 -24.98
C ALA A 216 -49.73 47.97 -25.10
N LEU A 217 -48.62 48.42 -24.50
CA LEU A 217 -48.12 49.79 -24.60
C LEU A 217 -47.54 50.13 -25.97
N GLY A 218 -47.14 49.12 -26.76
CA GLY A 218 -46.57 49.31 -28.09
C GLY A 218 -45.21 50.04 -28.08
N ILE A 219 -44.43 49.85 -27.01
CA ILE A 219 -43.08 50.41 -26.81
C ILE A 219 -42.04 49.54 -27.53
N ASP A 220 -41.08 50.19 -28.19
CA ASP A 220 -39.98 49.52 -28.86
C ASP A 220 -38.93 48.97 -27.88
N ASP A 221 -38.26 47.88 -28.25
CA ASP A 221 -37.18 47.23 -27.48
C ASP A 221 -36.09 48.18 -26.96
N PRO A 222 -35.52 49.12 -27.74
CA PRO A 222 -34.50 50.06 -27.24
C PRO A 222 -35.04 50.98 -26.13
N ASP A 223 -36.28 51.42 -26.24
CA ASP A 223 -36.90 52.34 -25.29
C ASP A 223 -37.26 51.62 -23.98
N ALA A 224 -37.83 50.43 -24.10
CA ALA A 224 -38.02 49.55 -22.95
C ALA A 224 -36.67 49.23 -22.27
N ALA A 225 -35.62 48.90 -23.03
CA ALA A 225 -34.30 48.62 -22.45
C ALA A 225 -33.72 49.83 -21.69
N SER A 226 -33.97 51.05 -22.16
CA SER A 226 -33.57 52.28 -21.47
C SER A 226 -34.23 52.44 -20.09
N VAL A 227 -35.50 52.00 -19.95
CA VAL A 227 -36.22 52.00 -18.67
C VAL A 227 -35.64 50.97 -17.71
N HIS A 228 -35.35 49.75 -18.18
CA HIS A 228 -34.68 48.73 -17.36
C HIS A 228 -33.28 49.20 -16.90
N MET A 229 -32.57 49.99 -17.72
CA MET A 229 -31.30 50.64 -17.36
C MET A 229 -31.46 51.70 -16.26
N GLU A 230 -32.51 52.50 -16.31
CA GLU A 230 -32.80 53.53 -15.31
C GLU A 230 -33.12 52.93 -13.94
N ILE A 231 -33.88 51.84 -13.92
CA ILE A 231 -34.21 51.10 -12.72
C ILE A 231 -32.95 50.46 -12.13
N GLY A 232 -32.10 49.85 -12.97
CA GLY A 232 -30.79 49.37 -12.54
C GLY A 232 -29.92 50.47 -11.92
N ARG A 233 -29.92 51.69 -12.50
CA ARG A 233 -29.21 52.86 -11.95
C ARG A 233 -29.76 53.30 -10.61
N ARG A 234 -31.09 53.20 -10.42
CA ARG A 234 -31.75 53.53 -9.16
C ARG A 234 -31.36 52.55 -8.04
N ILE A 235 -31.44 51.25 -8.31
CA ILE A 235 -31.05 50.19 -7.35
C ILE A 235 -29.56 50.30 -7.01
N PHE A 236 -28.71 50.54 -8.02
CA PHE A 236 -27.28 50.71 -7.81
C PHE A 236 -26.94 51.96 -6.97
N ARG A 237 -27.65 53.08 -7.16
CA ARG A 237 -27.50 54.28 -6.31
C ARG A 237 -27.97 54.05 -4.89
N GLN A 238 -29.13 53.42 -4.70
CA GLN A 238 -29.66 53.07 -3.38
C GLN A 238 -28.67 52.19 -2.59
N ARG A 239 -27.97 51.27 -3.27
CA ARG A 239 -26.87 50.50 -2.67
C ARG A 239 -25.69 51.32 -2.19
N LEU A 240 -25.31 52.35 -2.93
CA LEU A 240 -24.24 53.25 -2.49
C LEU A 240 -24.68 54.16 -1.34
N GLU A 241 -25.98 54.42 -1.20
CA GLU A 241 -26.56 55.35 -0.23
C GLU A 241 -26.89 54.70 1.13
N THR A 242 -27.22 53.39 1.16
CA THR A 242 -27.79 52.75 2.38
C THR A 242 -26.73 52.26 3.37
N GLY A 243 -25.53 51.87 2.94
CA GLY A 243 -24.37 51.57 3.82
C GLY A 243 -24.48 50.33 4.73
N ASP A 244 -25.67 49.77 4.94
CA ASP A 244 -25.93 48.59 5.79
C ASP A 244 -25.75 47.27 5.05
N ARG A 245 -25.08 46.29 5.67
CA ARG A 245 -24.70 45.01 5.03
C ARG A 245 -25.89 44.14 4.59
N GLU A 246 -27.00 44.16 5.33
CA GLU A 246 -28.22 43.38 4.99
C GLU A 246 -28.98 44.03 3.84
N ALA A 247 -29.23 45.34 3.91
CA ALA A 247 -29.82 46.12 2.82
C ALA A 247 -28.98 46.01 1.53
N ASP A 248 -27.64 45.94 1.65
CA ASP A 248 -26.73 45.73 0.54
C ASP A 248 -26.94 44.39 -0.18
N LEU A 249 -27.27 43.33 0.57
CA LEU A 249 -27.56 41.99 0.02
C LEU A 249 -28.94 41.94 -0.61
N GLU A 250 -29.93 42.59 -0.01
CA GLU A 250 -31.29 42.70 -0.55
C GLU A 250 -31.30 43.46 -1.88
N GLN A 251 -30.60 44.59 -1.96
CA GLN A 251 -30.50 45.38 -3.17
C GLN A 251 -29.68 44.66 -4.26
N ARG A 252 -28.70 43.82 -3.90
CA ARG A 252 -28.03 42.91 -4.85
C ARG A 252 -28.99 41.85 -5.38
N ARG A 253 -29.84 41.26 -4.53
CA ARG A 253 -30.88 40.30 -4.97
C ARG A 253 -31.93 40.97 -5.85
N ALA A 254 -32.37 42.18 -5.51
CA ALA A 254 -33.24 43.01 -6.34
C ALA A 254 -32.64 43.27 -7.72
N PHE A 255 -31.35 43.62 -7.75
CA PHE A 255 -30.61 43.82 -8.99
C PHE A 255 -30.47 42.52 -9.81
N GLN A 256 -30.19 41.38 -9.18
CA GLN A 256 -30.16 40.07 -9.84
C GLN A 256 -31.54 39.68 -10.42
N ARG A 257 -32.63 39.92 -9.69
CA ARG A 257 -34.01 39.71 -10.17
C ARG A 257 -34.31 40.57 -11.39
N LEU A 258 -33.96 41.85 -11.33
CA LEU A 258 -34.09 42.74 -12.48
C LEU A 258 -33.30 42.22 -13.67
N ILE A 259 -32.07 41.71 -13.45
CA ILE A 259 -31.27 41.14 -14.53
C ILE A 259 -31.95 39.94 -15.18
N TYR A 260 -32.45 39.02 -14.37
CA TYR A 260 -33.15 37.84 -14.84
C TYR A 260 -34.43 38.18 -15.61
N VAL A 261 -35.29 39.04 -15.05
CA VAL A 261 -36.53 39.47 -15.73
C VAL A 261 -36.22 40.19 -17.03
N SER A 262 -35.23 41.09 -17.04
CA SER A 262 -34.86 41.82 -18.27
C SER A 262 -34.34 40.88 -19.36
N THR A 263 -33.48 39.92 -19.01
CA THR A 263 -32.96 38.95 -19.98
C THR A 263 -34.04 38.03 -20.56
N LEU A 264 -35.09 37.70 -19.78
CA LEU A 264 -36.23 36.94 -20.29
C LEU A 264 -37.21 37.78 -21.12
N VAL A 265 -37.48 39.04 -20.72
CA VAL A 265 -38.39 39.95 -21.44
C VAL A 265 -37.85 40.34 -22.82
N PHE A 266 -36.54 40.55 -22.94
CA PHE A 266 -35.91 40.94 -24.23
C PHE A 266 -35.40 39.75 -25.05
N GLY A 267 -35.19 38.56 -24.46
CA GLY A 267 -34.75 37.38 -25.19
C GLY A 267 -33.51 37.64 -26.06
N ASP A 268 -33.64 37.45 -27.37
CA ASP A 268 -32.56 37.66 -28.35
C ASP A 268 -32.23 39.15 -28.54
N ALA A 269 -33.16 40.05 -28.22
CA ALA A 269 -32.95 41.50 -28.18
C ALA A 269 -32.22 41.97 -26.89
N SER A 270 -31.70 41.06 -26.08
CA SER A 270 -30.91 41.40 -24.88
C SER A 270 -29.59 42.13 -25.18
N SER A 271 -29.18 42.23 -26.44
CA SER A 271 -28.05 43.07 -26.89
C SER A 271 -28.24 44.56 -26.52
N PHE A 272 -29.48 45.04 -26.38
CA PHE A 272 -29.76 46.39 -25.90
C PHE A 272 -29.40 46.61 -24.43
N LEU A 273 -29.15 45.53 -23.67
CA LEU A 273 -28.70 45.59 -22.28
C LEU A 273 -27.16 45.52 -22.14
N LEU A 274 -26.39 45.44 -23.24
CA LEU A 274 -24.92 45.47 -23.21
C LEU A 274 -24.31 46.63 -22.37
N PRO A 275 -24.91 47.84 -22.34
CA PRO A 275 -24.39 48.93 -21.50
C PRO A 275 -24.41 48.64 -20.00
N TRP A 276 -25.17 47.63 -19.53
CA TRP A 276 -25.17 47.19 -18.13
C TRP A 276 -23.78 46.78 -17.65
N LYS A 277 -23.01 46.12 -18.52
CA LYS A 277 -21.65 45.62 -18.21
C LYS A 277 -20.70 46.76 -17.84
N ARG A 278 -20.75 47.85 -18.60
CA ARG A 278 -19.88 49.02 -18.42
C ARG A 278 -20.33 49.90 -17.25
N LEU A 279 -21.64 50.10 -17.10
CA LEU A 279 -22.18 51.04 -16.12
C LEU A 279 -22.20 50.50 -14.68
N PHE A 280 -22.42 49.18 -14.50
CA PHE A 280 -22.52 48.57 -13.18
C PHE A 280 -21.29 47.74 -12.78
N LYS A 281 -20.27 47.65 -13.66
CA LYS A 281 -19.07 46.80 -13.47
C LYS A 281 -19.41 45.33 -13.18
N VAL A 282 -20.44 44.81 -13.86
CA VAL A 282 -20.91 43.43 -13.71
C VAL A 282 -20.23 42.55 -14.74
N THR A 283 -19.68 41.42 -14.31
CA THR A 283 -19.05 40.43 -15.21
C THR A 283 -20.10 39.52 -15.83
N ASP A 284 -19.79 38.91 -16.99
CA ASP A 284 -20.70 37.96 -17.67
C ASP A 284 -21.05 36.77 -16.77
N SER A 285 -20.09 36.30 -15.97
CA SER A 285 -20.30 35.29 -14.94
C SER A 285 -21.32 35.71 -13.87
N GLN A 286 -21.38 36.98 -13.47
CA GLN A 286 -22.34 37.46 -12.48
C GLN A 286 -23.77 37.54 -13.05
N VAL A 287 -23.91 37.83 -14.35
CA VAL A 287 -25.20 37.78 -15.05
C VAL A 287 -25.69 36.34 -15.15
N GLU A 288 -24.81 35.41 -15.50
CA GLU A 288 -25.13 33.98 -15.54
C GLU A 288 -25.51 33.44 -14.16
N ILE A 289 -24.79 33.82 -13.10
CA ILE A 289 -25.14 33.48 -11.70
C ILE A 289 -26.51 34.05 -11.34
N ALA A 290 -26.81 35.30 -11.70
CA ALA A 290 -28.11 35.92 -11.43
C ALA A 290 -29.25 35.17 -12.13
N ILE A 291 -29.05 34.72 -13.37
CA ILE A 291 -30.04 33.95 -14.12
C ILE A 291 -30.23 32.58 -13.46
N ARG A 292 -29.14 31.89 -13.16
CA ARG A 292 -29.13 30.58 -12.52
C ARG A 292 -29.83 30.59 -11.16
N ASP A 293 -29.45 31.48 -10.25
CA ASP A 293 -29.96 31.51 -8.88
C ASP A 293 -31.46 31.81 -8.83
N ASN A 294 -31.95 32.71 -9.68
CA ASN A 294 -33.38 33.03 -9.74
C ASN A 294 -34.20 31.89 -10.38
N ALA A 295 -33.67 31.28 -11.44
CA ALA A 295 -34.29 30.10 -12.07
C ALA A 295 -34.34 28.91 -11.10
N GLN A 296 -33.27 28.68 -10.31
CA GLN A 296 -33.25 27.66 -9.26
C GLN A 296 -34.32 27.93 -8.19
N ARG A 297 -34.48 29.16 -7.71
CA ARG A 297 -35.52 29.50 -6.71
C ARG A 297 -36.94 29.26 -7.24
N LEU A 298 -37.21 29.65 -8.49
CA LEU A 298 -38.49 29.41 -9.14
C LEU A 298 -38.77 27.92 -9.32
N TYR A 299 -37.76 27.16 -9.75
CA TYR A 299 -37.85 25.71 -9.90
C TYR A 299 -38.05 25.01 -8.55
N ALA A 300 -37.35 25.45 -7.50
CA ALA A 300 -37.54 24.95 -6.14
C ALA A 300 -38.97 25.20 -5.62
N ALA A 301 -39.53 26.39 -5.86
CA ALA A 301 -40.91 26.69 -5.49
C ALA A 301 -41.91 25.77 -6.20
N LYS A 302 -41.67 25.43 -7.48
CA LYS A 302 -42.48 24.45 -8.20
C LYS A 302 -42.29 23.01 -7.70
N LEU A 303 -41.08 22.61 -7.31
CA LEU A 303 -40.82 21.28 -6.75
C LEU A 303 -41.55 21.06 -5.42
N VAL A 304 -41.67 22.08 -4.58
CA VAL A 304 -42.41 22.00 -3.30
C VAL A 304 -43.91 21.75 -3.50
N LEU A 305 -44.47 22.13 -4.65
CA LEU A 305 -45.88 21.88 -4.98
C LEU A 305 -46.15 20.43 -5.40
N ILE A 306 -45.12 19.63 -5.63
CA ILE A 306 -45.25 18.22 -6.01
C ILE A 306 -45.44 17.40 -4.75
N GLY A 307 -46.52 16.62 -4.74
CA GLY A 307 -46.84 15.71 -3.65
C GLY A 307 -45.89 14.50 -3.60
N ARG A 308 -46.16 13.62 -2.64
CA ARG A 308 -45.40 12.36 -2.47
C ARG A 308 -45.65 11.36 -3.60
N ASP A 309 -46.80 11.44 -4.24
CA ASP A 309 -47.13 10.66 -5.44
C ASP A 309 -46.79 11.49 -6.68
N VAL A 310 -45.78 11.02 -7.42
CA VAL A 310 -45.27 11.69 -8.62
C VAL A 310 -46.01 11.17 -9.84
N ASP A 311 -46.78 12.05 -10.48
CA ASP A 311 -47.52 11.75 -11.70
C ASP A 311 -46.78 12.23 -12.96
N ASP A 312 -47.01 11.54 -14.09
CA ASP A 312 -46.50 11.92 -15.42
C ASP A 312 -46.79 13.39 -15.77
N LYS A 313 -48.02 13.84 -15.47
CA LYS A 313 -48.48 15.21 -15.74
C LYS A 313 -47.68 16.25 -14.96
N GLN A 314 -47.33 15.93 -13.71
CA GLN A 314 -46.55 16.83 -12.86
C GLN A 314 -45.10 16.92 -13.38
N LEU A 315 -44.51 15.80 -13.80
CA LEU A 315 -43.17 15.77 -14.38
C LEU A 315 -43.07 16.52 -15.71
N ILE A 316 -44.10 16.45 -16.56
CA ILE A 316 -44.18 17.24 -17.80
C ILE A 316 -44.29 18.74 -17.46
N SER A 317 -45.14 19.10 -16.50
CA SER A 317 -45.30 20.51 -16.08
C SER A 317 -44.01 21.10 -15.47
N LEU A 318 -43.21 20.26 -14.80
CA LEU A 318 -41.87 20.64 -14.33
C LEU A 318 -40.91 20.87 -15.48
N ARG A 319 -40.91 20.00 -16.49
CA ARG A 319 -40.05 20.15 -17.66
C ARG A 319 -40.38 21.43 -18.42
N GLU A 320 -41.67 21.73 -18.60
CA GLU A 320 -42.13 22.98 -19.19
C GLU A 320 -41.67 24.20 -18.38
N ALA A 321 -41.81 24.14 -17.05
CA ALA A 321 -41.34 25.21 -16.16
C ALA A 321 -39.82 25.41 -16.22
N GLN A 322 -39.05 24.32 -16.26
CA GLN A 322 -37.60 24.36 -16.38
C GLN A 322 -37.15 25.10 -17.65
N LEU A 323 -37.79 24.77 -18.80
CA LEU A 323 -37.52 25.40 -20.09
C LEU A 323 -37.92 26.89 -20.08
N LEU A 324 -39.07 27.22 -19.49
CA LEU A 324 -39.51 28.62 -19.32
C LEU A 324 -38.52 29.44 -18.49
N TYR A 325 -37.93 28.84 -17.45
CA TYR A 325 -36.98 29.51 -16.56
C TYR A 325 -35.55 29.56 -17.09
N LYS A 326 -35.26 28.90 -18.23
CA LYS A 326 -33.92 28.72 -18.80
C LYS A 326 -32.92 28.06 -17.83
N LEU A 327 -33.40 27.11 -17.03
CA LEU A 327 -32.55 26.33 -16.13
C LEU A 327 -31.88 25.18 -16.89
N SER A 328 -30.57 24.98 -16.69
CA SER A 328 -29.86 23.88 -17.34
C SER A 328 -30.35 22.51 -16.84
N ASP A 329 -30.28 21.51 -17.72
CA ASP A 329 -30.73 20.14 -17.44
C ASP A 329 -29.96 19.51 -16.28
N GLU A 330 -28.67 19.80 -16.16
CA GLU A 330 -27.81 19.32 -15.07
C GLU A 330 -28.28 19.83 -13.71
N ILE A 331 -28.51 21.14 -13.59
CA ILE A 331 -28.92 21.76 -12.33
C ILE A 331 -30.34 21.32 -11.97
N ALA A 332 -31.24 21.24 -12.95
CA ALA A 332 -32.60 20.75 -12.72
C ALA A 332 -32.61 19.28 -12.26
N ALA A 333 -31.72 18.45 -12.80
CA ALA A 333 -31.55 17.06 -12.38
C ALA A 333 -31.02 16.95 -10.95
N ASP A 334 -30.04 17.77 -10.58
CA ASP A 334 -29.52 17.83 -9.21
C ASP A 334 -30.59 18.24 -8.21
N MET A 335 -31.35 19.29 -8.51
CA MET A 335 -32.44 19.77 -7.67
C MET A 335 -33.56 18.74 -7.50
N PHE A 336 -33.90 18.00 -8.56
CA PHE A 336 -34.88 16.92 -8.49
C PHE A 336 -34.39 15.77 -7.62
N ARG A 337 -33.11 15.37 -7.76
CA ARG A 337 -32.48 14.33 -6.92
C ARG A 337 -32.42 14.74 -5.45
N GLU A 338 -32.08 16.00 -5.17
CA GLU A 338 -32.10 16.55 -3.80
C GLU A 338 -33.50 16.55 -3.19
N TRP A 339 -34.51 16.92 -3.96
CA TRP A 339 -35.90 16.88 -3.52
C TRP A 339 -36.35 15.44 -3.21
N ALA A 340 -36.09 14.49 -4.13
CA ALA A 340 -36.44 13.09 -3.94
C ALA A 340 -35.72 12.50 -2.71
N ARG A 341 -34.46 12.89 -2.48
CA ARG A 341 -33.72 12.52 -1.27
C ARG A 341 -34.39 13.05 -0.01
N LYS A 342 -34.73 14.34 0.04
CA LYS A 342 -35.41 14.96 1.20
C LYS A 342 -36.73 14.27 1.54
N GLN A 343 -37.52 13.88 0.54
CA GLN A 343 -38.76 13.12 0.78
C GLN A 343 -38.51 11.78 1.47
N VAL A 344 -37.44 11.07 1.09
CA VAL A 344 -37.04 9.82 1.75
C VAL A 344 -36.48 10.10 3.16
N GLU A 345 -35.68 11.14 3.34
CA GLU A 345 -35.11 11.55 4.63
C GLU A 345 -36.19 11.90 5.67
N GLU A 346 -37.28 12.55 5.25
CA GLU A 346 -38.45 12.81 6.09
C GLU A 346 -39.10 11.51 6.59
N ASN A 347 -39.34 10.55 5.68
CA ASN A 347 -39.91 9.25 6.06
C ASN A 347 -38.96 8.44 6.97
N ILE A 348 -37.65 8.52 6.76
CA ILE A 348 -36.63 7.92 7.64
C ILE A 348 -36.67 8.56 9.02
N SER A 349 -36.76 9.89 9.11
CA SER A 349 -36.84 10.60 10.38
C SER A 349 -38.11 10.19 11.15
N ALA A 350 -39.24 10.01 10.46
CA ALA A 350 -40.48 9.50 11.03
C ALA A 350 -40.30 8.06 11.54
N ALA A 351 -39.70 7.18 10.74
CA ALA A 351 -39.42 5.79 11.12
C ALA A 351 -38.49 5.70 12.35
N LEU A 352 -37.45 6.54 12.40
CA LEU A 352 -36.52 6.63 13.53
C LEU A 352 -37.20 7.14 14.79
N ASN A 353 -38.06 8.16 14.68
CA ASN A 353 -38.83 8.67 15.81
C ASN A 353 -39.75 7.58 16.40
N ILE A 354 -40.38 6.77 15.54
CA ILE A 354 -41.20 5.63 15.98
C ILE A 354 -40.32 4.59 16.71
N LEU A 355 -39.18 4.19 16.14
CA LEU A 355 -38.29 3.18 16.74
C LEU A 355 -37.58 3.64 18.02
N LYS A 356 -37.22 4.93 18.11
CA LYS A 356 -36.52 5.51 19.27
C LYS A 356 -37.49 5.89 20.40
N SER A 357 -38.79 5.95 20.14
CA SER A 357 -39.79 6.20 21.19
C SER A 357 -39.74 5.09 22.25
N ARG A 358 -39.84 5.47 23.54
CA ARG A 358 -39.45 4.65 24.70
C ARG A 358 -40.33 3.41 24.98
N THR A 359 -41.32 3.13 24.12
CA THR A 359 -42.35 2.11 24.36
C THR A 359 -42.09 0.88 23.48
N ARG A 360 -41.11 0.03 23.85
CA ARG A 360 -40.79 -1.23 23.14
C ARG A 360 -42.02 -2.16 23.03
N ALA A 361 -42.84 -1.99 21.99
CA ALA A 361 -43.94 -2.87 21.64
C ALA A 361 -43.78 -3.31 20.18
N ALA A 362 -44.14 -4.56 19.88
CA ALA A 362 -44.06 -5.13 18.52
C ALA A 362 -44.81 -4.27 17.47
N SER A 363 -45.84 -3.53 17.89
CA SER A 363 -46.60 -2.60 17.06
C SER A 363 -45.79 -1.41 16.54
N GLN A 364 -44.76 -0.95 17.27
CA GLN A 364 -43.92 0.17 16.84
C GLN A 364 -42.93 -0.23 15.75
N THR A 365 -42.43 -1.46 15.81
CA THR A 365 -41.58 -2.01 14.75
C THR A 365 -42.36 -2.11 13.44
N THR A 366 -43.63 -2.57 13.50
CA THR A 366 -44.53 -2.59 12.34
C THR A 366 -44.77 -1.19 11.76
N GLY A 367 -45.06 -0.18 12.60
CA GLY A 367 -45.26 1.19 12.13
C GLY A 367 -44.01 1.80 11.46
N ALA A 368 -42.81 1.50 11.98
CA ALA A 368 -41.56 1.93 11.33
C ALA A 368 -41.33 1.22 9.99
N ILE A 369 -41.73 -0.05 9.85
CA ILE A 369 -41.64 -0.81 8.61
C ILE A 369 -42.61 -0.27 7.56
N GLU A 370 -43.82 0.14 7.95
CA GLU A 370 -44.77 0.79 7.03
C GLU A 370 -44.18 2.07 6.41
N GLU A 371 -43.45 2.88 7.17
CA GLU A 371 -42.73 4.05 6.63
C GLU A 371 -41.59 3.64 5.68
N LEU A 372 -40.89 2.54 5.95
CA LEU A 372 -39.87 1.99 5.04
C LEU A 372 -40.51 1.44 3.74
N ASP A 373 -41.67 0.80 3.83
CA ASP A 373 -42.40 0.32 2.64
C ASP A 373 -42.91 1.49 1.77
N LYS A 374 -43.25 2.64 2.37
CA LYS A 374 -43.55 3.87 1.59
C LYS A 374 -42.33 4.35 0.79
N ILE A 375 -41.14 4.30 1.38
CA ILE A 375 -39.89 4.65 0.68
C ILE A 375 -39.65 3.73 -0.51
N ILE A 376 -39.88 2.43 -0.32
CA ILE A 376 -39.70 1.43 -1.37
C ILE A 376 -40.71 1.65 -2.51
N ARG A 377 -41.99 1.84 -2.18
CA ARG A 377 -43.04 2.16 -3.18
C ARG A 377 -42.71 3.43 -3.96
N PHE A 378 -42.27 4.48 -3.27
CA PHE A 378 -41.86 5.73 -3.91
C PHE A 378 -40.70 5.52 -4.88
N ASN A 379 -39.67 4.77 -4.48
CA ASN A 379 -38.54 4.44 -5.34
C ASN A 379 -38.95 3.56 -6.53
N ASP A 380 -39.86 2.61 -6.34
CA ASP A 380 -40.38 1.79 -7.44
C ASP A 380 -41.16 2.63 -8.45
N SER A 381 -41.97 3.59 -8.01
CA SER A 381 -42.65 4.56 -8.90
C SER A 381 -41.64 5.35 -9.74
N LEU A 382 -40.58 5.90 -9.13
CA LEU A 382 -39.53 6.61 -9.86
C LEU A 382 -38.78 5.70 -10.84
N MET A 383 -38.53 4.45 -10.45
CA MET A 383 -37.90 3.44 -11.30
C MET A 383 -38.79 3.05 -12.50
N LEU A 384 -40.11 2.98 -12.32
CA LEU A 384 -41.04 2.76 -13.43
C LEU A 384 -41.06 3.96 -14.39
N LEU A 385 -41.09 5.18 -13.84
CA LEU A 385 -41.10 6.43 -14.61
C LEU A 385 -39.81 6.62 -15.40
N SER A 386 -38.65 6.25 -14.85
CA SER A 386 -37.37 6.28 -15.58
C SER A 386 -37.29 5.34 -16.78
N LYS A 387 -38.17 4.32 -16.84
CA LYS A 387 -38.25 3.35 -17.94
C LYS A 387 -39.38 3.66 -18.93
N HIS A 388 -40.11 4.75 -18.73
CA HIS A 388 -41.26 5.12 -19.56
C HIS A 388 -40.80 5.54 -20.97
N PRO A 389 -41.56 5.24 -22.05
CA PRO A 389 -41.19 5.66 -23.41
C PRO A 389 -41.10 7.18 -23.60
N GLU A 390 -41.81 7.96 -22.79
CA GLU A 390 -41.82 9.43 -22.85
C GLU A 390 -40.82 10.12 -21.89
N VAL A 391 -39.80 9.42 -21.38
CA VAL A 391 -38.80 10.00 -20.44
C VAL A 391 -38.18 11.31 -20.93
N ASN A 392 -38.01 11.48 -22.25
CA ASN A 392 -37.46 12.72 -22.83
C ASN A 392 -38.34 13.96 -22.60
N ARG A 393 -39.64 13.77 -22.29
CA ARG A 393 -40.58 14.84 -21.98
C ARG A 393 -40.68 15.13 -20.48
N PHE A 394 -40.09 14.28 -19.65
CA PHE A 394 -40.10 14.44 -18.21
C PHE A 394 -38.96 15.34 -17.73
N ALA A 395 -39.08 15.80 -16.49
CA ALA A 395 -38.02 16.54 -15.82
C ALA A 395 -36.74 15.68 -15.74
N PRO A 396 -35.56 16.26 -16.02
CA PRO A 396 -34.31 15.52 -15.93
C PRO A 396 -34.02 15.14 -14.47
N GLY A 397 -33.29 14.04 -14.26
CA GLY A 397 -32.93 13.55 -12.92
C GLY A 397 -33.82 12.46 -12.31
N ILE A 398 -34.81 11.95 -13.05
CA ILE A 398 -35.63 10.80 -12.62
C ILE A 398 -34.76 9.54 -12.59
N GLY A 399 -34.76 8.86 -11.45
CA GLY A 399 -33.97 7.65 -11.25
C GLY A 399 -34.10 7.11 -9.83
N PRO A 400 -33.32 6.06 -9.50
CA PRO A 400 -33.33 5.49 -8.16
C PRO A 400 -32.83 6.50 -7.13
N VAL A 401 -33.49 6.53 -5.98
CA VAL A 401 -33.12 7.44 -4.88
C VAL A 401 -31.92 6.89 -4.13
N SER A 402 -30.98 7.76 -3.79
CA SER A 402 -29.84 7.45 -2.94
C SER A 402 -29.64 8.53 -1.89
N LEU A 403 -29.41 8.10 -0.64
CA LEU A 403 -29.12 8.98 0.50
C LEU A 403 -27.68 9.49 0.53
N ILE A 404 -26.82 9.04 -0.38
CA ILE A 404 -25.42 9.47 -0.48
C ILE A 404 -25.38 10.97 -0.82
N GLY A 405 -24.55 11.73 -0.09
CA GLY A 405 -24.49 13.19 -0.16
C GLY A 405 -25.65 13.91 0.54
N GLY A 406 -26.44 13.19 1.34
CA GLY A 406 -27.57 13.71 2.12
C GLY A 406 -27.31 13.90 3.61
N GLU A 407 -28.38 14.12 4.36
CA GLU A 407 -28.32 14.31 5.80
C GLU A 407 -27.78 13.06 6.54
N TYR A 408 -28.04 11.86 6.02
CA TYR A 408 -27.69 10.57 6.64
C TYR A 408 -26.34 9.98 6.21
N ASP A 409 -25.56 10.71 5.42
CA ASP A 409 -24.26 10.25 4.89
C ASP A 409 -23.14 10.25 5.94
N GLY A 410 -23.35 10.90 7.10
CA GLY A 410 -22.38 10.91 8.20
C GLY A 410 -22.42 9.64 9.06
N ASP A 411 -21.25 9.20 9.56
CA ASP A 411 -21.08 7.96 10.33
C ASP A 411 -22.13 7.73 11.44
N ARG A 412 -22.45 8.76 12.22
CA ARG A 412 -23.44 8.66 13.32
C ARG A 412 -24.87 8.37 12.84
N LYS A 413 -25.23 8.91 11.68
CA LYS A 413 -26.57 8.74 11.09
C LYS A 413 -26.62 7.48 10.21
N MET A 414 -25.48 7.02 9.72
CA MET A 414 -25.35 5.71 9.09
C MET A 414 -25.71 4.58 10.07
N ASP A 415 -25.32 4.68 11.35
CA ASP A 415 -25.72 3.71 12.38
C ASP A 415 -27.24 3.68 12.59
N ASP A 416 -27.92 4.82 12.49
CA ASP A 416 -29.40 4.89 12.54
C ASP A 416 -30.04 4.15 11.34
N LEU A 417 -29.46 4.29 10.14
CA LEU A 417 -29.89 3.51 8.96
C LEU A 417 -29.64 2.01 9.14
N LYS A 418 -28.52 1.61 9.75
CA LYS A 418 -28.22 0.21 10.09
C LYS A 418 -29.24 -0.36 11.08
N ILE A 419 -29.72 0.45 12.03
CA ILE A 419 -30.80 0.05 12.97
C ILE A 419 -32.12 -0.18 12.23
N LEU A 420 -32.51 0.72 11.33
CA LEU A 420 -33.71 0.56 10.50
C LEU A 420 -33.62 -0.67 9.59
N TYR A 421 -32.47 -0.85 8.93
CA TYR A 421 -32.21 -2.01 8.08
C TYR A 421 -32.27 -3.31 8.88
N ARG A 422 -31.69 -3.33 10.09
CA ARG A 422 -31.80 -4.46 11.03
C ARG A 422 -33.26 -4.73 11.42
N ALA A 423 -34.04 -3.71 11.73
CA ALA A 423 -35.46 -3.85 12.09
C ALA A 423 -36.28 -4.45 10.93
N TYR A 424 -36.05 -3.99 9.71
CA TYR A 424 -36.68 -4.54 8.51
C TYR A 424 -36.25 -6.00 8.25
N CYS A 425 -34.96 -6.33 8.44
CA CYS A 425 -34.48 -7.71 8.36
C CYS A 425 -35.18 -8.64 9.37
N VAL A 426 -35.42 -8.16 10.60
CA VAL A 426 -36.10 -8.95 11.64
C VAL A 426 -37.55 -9.23 11.26
N ASP A 427 -38.27 -8.26 10.71
CA ASP A 427 -39.63 -8.47 10.23
C ASP A 427 -39.70 -9.36 8.98
N ALA A 428 -38.73 -9.21 8.07
CA ALA A 428 -38.65 -10.10 6.91
C ALA A 428 -38.51 -11.58 7.30
N LEU A 429 -37.96 -11.87 8.49
CA LEU A 429 -37.79 -13.20 9.05
C LEU A 429 -38.82 -13.60 10.12
N SER A 430 -39.78 -12.73 10.43
CA SER A 430 -40.84 -13.01 11.42
C SER A 430 -41.83 -14.06 10.90
N GLY A 431 -42.10 -14.07 9.59
CA GLY A 431 -42.92 -15.08 8.92
C GLY A 431 -42.23 -16.44 8.80
N LYS A 432 -42.98 -17.52 8.57
CA LYS A 432 -42.41 -18.89 8.47
C LYS A 432 -41.33 -19.04 7.39
N ARG A 433 -41.40 -18.25 6.31
CA ARG A 433 -40.43 -18.27 5.20
C ARG A 433 -40.02 -16.85 4.84
N LEU A 434 -38.77 -16.66 4.42
CA LEU A 434 -38.33 -15.40 3.83
C LEU A 434 -38.96 -15.25 2.43
N GLU A 435 -39.89 -14.31 2.30
CA GLU A 435 -40.57 -14.00 1.04
C GLU A 435 -39.63 -13.34 0.02
N GLU A 436 -39.80 -13.65 -1.25
CA GLU A 436 -38.98 -13.09 -2.34
C GLU A 436 -39.19 -11.58 -2.50
N ASN A 437 -40.41 -11.09 -2.26
CA ASN A 437 -40.75 -9.67 -2.26
C ASN A 437 -39.98 -8.90 -1.19
N LYS A 438 -39.97 -9.40 0.06
CA LYS A 438 -39.23 -8.79 1.16
C LYS A 438 -37.71 -8.82 0.94
N ARG A 439 -37.20 -9.81 0.21
CA ARG A 439 -35.78 -9.87 -0.19
C ARG A 439 -35.44 -8.84 -1.28
N ALA A 440 -36.31 -8.65 -2.26
CA ALA A 440 -36.16 -7.60 -3.26
C ALA A 440 -36.17 -6.21 -2.59
N ALA A 441 -37.12 -6.00 -1.68
CA ALA A 441 -37.22 -4.82 -0.81
C ALA A 441 -35.96 -4.58 0.03
N LEU A 442 -35.37 -5.61 0.65
CA LEU A 442 -34.09 -5.51 1.38
C LEU A 442 -32.94 -5.05 0.47
N ASN A 443 -32.87 -5.56 -0.76
CA ASN A 443 -31.84 -5.15 -1.71
C ASN A 443 -32.05 -3.70 -2.18
N GLN A 444 -33.29 -3.28 -2.39
CA GLN A 444 -33.62 -1.90 -2.72
C GLN A 444 -33.29 -0.97 -1.56
N LEU A 445 -33.68 -1.32 -0.33
CA LEU A 445 -33.40 -0.54 0.87
C LEU A 445 -31.89 -0.39 1.11
N LYS A 446 -31.11 -1.46 0.90
CA LYS A 446 -29.64 -1.41 0.91
C LYS A 446 -29.10 -0.39 -0.08
N ASN A 447 -29.63 -0.37 -1.30
CA ASN A 447 -29.19 0.57 -2.34
C ASN A 447 -29.59 2.03 -2.01
N ILE A 448 -30.80 2.24 -1.50
CA ILE A 448 -31.31 3.56 -1.11
C ILE A 448 -30.48 4.12 0.06
N PHE A 449 -30.23 3.29 1.07
CA PHE A 449 -29.43 3.66 2.24
C PHE A 449 -27.94 3.83 1.92
N GLY A 450 -27.46 3.37 0.76
CA GLY A 450 -26.05 3.39 0.41
C GLY A 450 -25.20 2.45 1.27
N LEU A 451 -25.80 1.43 1.89
CA LEU A 451 -25.06 0.49 2.74
C LEU A 451 -24.09 -0.34 1.90
N GLY A 452 -22.85 -0.45 2.37
CA GLY A 452 -21.85 -1.31 1.75
C GLY A 452 -22.33 -2.76 1.70
N LYS A 453 -22.01 -3.48 0.61
CA LYS A 453 -22.40 -4.89 0.45
C LYS A 453 -22.02 -5.75 1.66
N ARG A 454 -20.80 -5.55 2.18
CA ARG A 454 -20.29 -6.26 3.37
C ARG A 454 -21.08 -5.92 4.63
N GLU A 455 -21.38 -4.64 4.86
CA GLU A 455 -22.10 -4.20 6.06
C GLU A 455 -23.53 -4.76 6.10
N ALA A 456 -24.24 -4.67 4.97
CA ALA A 456 -25.58 -5.22 4.83
C ALA A 456 -25.61 -6.75 4.98
N GLU A 457 -24.60 -7.45 4.42
CA GLU A 457 -24.45 -8.90 4.57
C GLU A 457 -24.16 -9.31 6.01
N VAL A 458 -23.33 -8.57 6.74
CA VAL A 458 -23.06 -8.82 8.17
C VAL A 458 -24.34 -8.68 9.00
N ILE A 459 -25.13 -7.62 8.79
CA ILE A 459 -26.40 -7.42 9.51
C ILE A 459 -27.38 -8.55 9.17
N LEU A 460 -27.52 -8.89 7.89
CA LEU A 460 -28.41 -9.97 7.45
C LEU A 460 -27.98 -11.32 8.04
N LEU A 461 -26.68 -11.63 8.07
CA LEU A 461 -26.14 -12.88 8.64
C LEU A 461 -26.35 -12.94 10.15
N GLU A 462 -26.14 -11.84 10.87
CA GLU A 462 -26.41 -11.76 12.31
C GLU A 462 -27.91 -11.98 12.60
N VAL A 463 -28.79 -11.30 11.87
CA VAL A 463 -30.24 -11.41 12.07
C VAL A 463 -30.76 -12.81 11.69
N THR A 464 -30.30 -13.36 10.57
CA THR A 464 -30.65 -14.73 10.13
C THR A 464 -30.10 -15.81 11.05
N SER A 465 -28.87 -15.68 11.56
CA SER A 465 -28.32 -16.63 12.55
C SER A 465 -29.08 -16.60 13.87
N ASN A 466 -29.50 -15.41 14.34
CA ASN A 466 -30.35 -15.28 15.51
C ASN A 466 -31.77 -15.82 15.29
N ALA A 467 -32.35 -15.59 14.11
CA ALA A 467 -33.63 -16.19 13.73
C ALA A 467 -33.53 -17.72 13.67
N TYR A 468 -32.45 -18.26 13.09
CA TYR A 468 -32.17 -19.69 13.02
C TYR A 468 -32.07 -20.29 14.42
N ARG A 469 -31.26 -19.69 15.32
CA ARG A 469 -31.13 -20.14 16.72
C ARG A 469 -32.46 -20.15 17.46
N LYS A 470 -33.28 -19.11 17.30
CA LYS A 470 -34.62 -19.02 17.93
C LYS A 470 -35.57 -20.09 17.39
N ARG A 471 -35.58 -20.35 16.09
CA ARG A 471 -36.42 -21.40 15.51
C ARG A 471 -35.96 -22.79 15.90
N LEU A 472 -34.65 -23.01 15.92
CA LEU A 472 -34.06 -24.26 16.37
C LEU A 472 -34.40 -24.52 17.86
N SER A 473 -34.30 -23.52 18.72
CA SER A 473 -34.68 -23.67 20.14
C SER A 473 -36.16 -23.95 20.32
N LEU A 474 -37.04 -23.30 19.53
CA LEU A 474 -38.47 -23.60 19.50
C LEU A 474 -38.75 -25.02 19.00
N ALA A 475 -38.09 -25.48 17.95
CA ALA A 475 -38.24 -26.84 17.40
C ALA A 475 -37.75 -27.93 18.37
N VAL A 476 -36.71 -27.64 19.16
CA VAL A 476 -36.22 -28.54 20.22
C VAL A 476 -37.18 -28.55 21.41
N SER A 477 -37.70 -27.39 21.82
CA SER A 477 -38.59 -27.26 22.98
C SER A 477 -39.99 -27.82 22.74
N SER A 478 -40.51 -27.65 21.53
CA SER A 478 -41.82 -28.18 21.09
C SER A 478 -41.78 -29.69 20.80
N GLY A 479 -40.59 -30.27 20.65
CA GLY A 479 -40.43 -31.68 20.27
C GLY A 479 -40.63 -31.96 18.78
N GLU A 480 -40.93 -30.96 17.95
CA GLU A 480 -41.11 -31.10 16.50
C GLU A 480 -39.86 -31.70 15.82
N LEU A 481 -38.67 -31.27 16.25
CA LEU A 481 -37.40 -31.80 15.74
C LEU A 481 -37.18 -33.28 16.11
N GLN A 482 -37.71 -33.72 17.26
CA GLN A 482 -37.58 -35.11 17.72
C GLN A 482 -38.59 -36.03 17.03
N ALA A 483 -39.79 -35.51 16.76
CA ALA A 483 -40.87 -36.24 16.11
C ALA A 483 -40.70 -36.37 14.59
N ALA A 484 -39.80 -35.59 13.97
CA ALA A 484 -39.57 -35.64 12.53
C ALA A 484 -38.93 -36.96 12.06
N ASP A 485 -39.44 -37.51 10.96
CA ASP A 485 -38.96 -38.76 10.34
C ASP A 485 -37.46 -38.72 10.00
N SER A 486 -36.97 -37.56 9.56
CA SER A 486 -35.56 -37.28 9.32
C SER A 486 -35.16 -35.93 9.90
N LYS A 487 -34.24 -35.96 10.88
CA LYS A 487 -33.70 -34.79 11.56
C LYS A 487 -32.90 -33.90 10.60
N ALA A 488 -32.11 -34.52 9.72
CA ALA A 488 -31.34 -33.82 8.71
C ALA A 488 -32.25 -33.11 7.69
N ALA A 489 -33.32 -33.78 7.23
CA ALA A 489 -34.28 -33.18 6.30
C ALA A 489 -35.03 -31.99 6.93
N TYR A 490 -35.38 -32.08 8.22
CA TYR A 490 -35.97 -30.97 8.96
C TYR A 490 -35.01 -29.77 9.08
N LEU A 491 -33.75 -30.01 9.44
CA LEU A 491 -32.74 -28.96 9.55
C LEU A 491 -32.43 -28.33 8.18
N GLN A 492 -32.42 -29.12 7.11
CA GLN A 492 -32.28 -28.62 5.74
C GLN A 492 -33.46 -27.74 5.35
N LYS A 493 -34.70 -28.18 5.59
CA LYS A 493 -35.91 -27.39 5.36
C LYS A 493 -35.89 -26.07 6.15
N LEU A 494 -35.44 -26.12 7.40
CA LEU A 494 -35.27 -24.91 8.22
C LEU A 494 -34.24 -23.94 7.62
N CYS A 495 -33.15 -24.45 7.03
CA CYS A 495 -32.19 -23.63 6.29
C CYS A 495 -32.79 -23.08 5.00
N GLU A 496 -33.58 -23.86 4.25
CA GLU A 496 -34.24 -23.42 3.01
C GLU A 496 -35.29 -22.34 3.26
N ASP A 497 -36.12 -22.49 4.31
CA ASP A 497 -37.15 -21.53 4.69
C ASP A 497 -36.56 -20.16 5.08
N LEU A 498 -35.39 -20.17 5.73
CA LEU A 498 -34.63 -18.98 6.10
C LEU A 498 -33.65 -18.53 5.02
N ARG A 499 -33.46 -19.32 3.95
CA ARG A 499 -32.36 -19.18 2.96
C ARG A 499 -31.00 -19.02 3.65
N PHE A 500 -30.79 -19.77 4.73
CA PHE A 500 -29.56 -19.77 5.52
C PHE A 500 -28.58 -20.81 4.97
N ASP A 501 -27.29 -20.48 5.07
CA ASP A 501 -26.20 -21.32 4.58
C ASP A 501 -26.04 -22.57 5.47
N PRO A 502 -26.11 -23.79 4.91
CA PRO A 502 -25.98 -25.02 5.68
C PRO A 502 -24.63 -25.16 6.39
N GLU A 503 -23.55 -24.61 5.84
CA GLU A 503 -22.22 -24.65 6.48
C GLU A 503 -22.17 -23.76 7.73
N LYS A 504 -22.82 -22.60 7.68
CA LYS A 504 -22.93 -21.72 8.87
C LYS A 504 -23.89 -22.32 9.91
N ALA A 505 -24.91 -23.07 9.46
CA ALA A 505 -25.80 -23.79 10.36
C ALA A 505 -25.07 -24.88 11.14
N SER A 506 -24.21 -25.66 10.48
CA SER A 506 -23.38 -26.67 11.14
C SER A 506 -22.37 -26.05 12.11
N GLY A 507 -21.83 -24.87 11.79
CA GLY A 507 -21.06 -24.04 12.73
C GLY A 507 -21.84 -23.70 14.00
N ILE A 508 -23.10 -23.26 13.85
CA ILE A 508 -23.99 -23.01 15.01
C ILE A 508 -24.26 -24.29 15.80
N HIS A 509 -24.43 -25.44 15.15
CA HIS A 509 -24.62 -26.72 15.84
C HIS A 509 -23.39 -27.10 16.67
N LYS A 510 -22.19 -26.92 16.11
CA LYS A 510 -20.92 -27.10 16.82
C LYS A 510 -20.82 -26.17 18.02
N ASP A 511 -21.19 -24.90 17.88
CA ASP A 511 -21.15 -23.93 18.98
C ASP A 511 -22.14 -24.29 20.10
N ILE A 512 -23.36 -24.71 19.75
CA ILE A 512 -24.36 -25.17 20.74
C ILE A 512 -23.84 -26.39 21.50
N TYR A 513 -23.22 -27.35 20.79
CA TYR A 513 -22.60 -28.51 21.41
C TYR A 513 -21.45 -28.12 22.34
N ARG A 514 -20.54 -27.25 21.90
CA ARG A 514 -19.42 -26.75 22.72
C ARG A 514 -19.90 -26.01 23.96
N GLN A 515 -20.94 -25.19 23.85
CA GLN A 515 -21.53 -24.49 25.00
C GLN A 515 -22.17 -25.45 25.99
N ARG A 516 -22.87 -26.49 25.52
CA ARG A 516 -23.42 -27.51 26.42
C ARG A 516 -22.29 -28.32 27.08
N LEU A 517 -21.29 -28.75 26.31
CA LEU A 517 -20.14 -29.47 26.82
C LEU A 517 -19.40 -28.65 27.88
N GLN A 518 -19.17 -27.36 27.64
CA GLN A 518 -18.54 -26.49 28.63
C GLN A 518 -19.31 -26.45 29.95
N LYS A 519 -20.64 -26.30 29.89
CA LYS A 519 -21.50 -26.33 31.09
C LYS A 519 -21.45 -27.66 31.82
N SER A 520 -21.46 -28.78 31.09
CA SER A 520 -21.41 -30.13 31.68
C SER A 520 -20.03 -30.50 32.26
N VAL A 521 -18.98 -29.72 32.01
CA VAL A 521 -17.61 -30.00 32.51
C VAL A 521 -17.16 -28.94 33.54
N GLU A 522 -18.03 -28.03 33.97
CA GLU A 522 -17.71 -27.02 34.99
C GLU A 522 -17.29 -27.68 36.32
N ASP A 523 -17.89 -28.83 36.66
CA ASP A 523 -17.58 -29.62 37.87
C ASP A 523 -16.35 -30.54 37.72
N GLY A 524 -15.73 -30.56 36.53
CA GLY A 524 -14.52 -31.33 36.24
C GLY A 524 -14.74 -32.84 36.02
N VAL A 525 -15.98 -33.32 36.05
CA VAL A 525 -16.39 -34.70 35.73
C VAL A 525 -17.59 -34.65 34.79
N LEU A 526 -17.61 -35.52 33.78
CA LEU A 526 -18.77 -35.73 32.92
C LEU A 526 -19.61 -36.88 33.48
N ASP A 527 -20.74 -36.53 34.09
CA ASP A 527 -21.72 -37.50 34.58
C ASP A 527 -22.40 -38.24 33.42
N ASP A 528 -22.94 -39.43 33.73
CA ASP A 528 -23.63 -40.27 32.74
C ASP A 528 -24.86 -39.61 32.13
N ASP A 529 -25.61 -38.86 32.94
CA ASP A 529 -26.80 -38.11 32.52
C ASP A 529 -26.44 -36.97 31.55
N ASP A 530 -25.34 -36.27 31.83
CA ASP A 530 -24.84 -35.21 30.95
C ASP A 530 -24.30 -35.76 29.63
N ASN A 531 -23.62 -36.91 29.67
CA ASN A 531 -23.20 -37.61 28.46
C ASN A 531 -24.41 -38.07 27.62
N ALA A 532 -25.46 -38.59 28.25
CA ALA A 532 -26.70 -38.94 27.56
C ALA A 532 -27.38 -37.71 26.92
N ALA A 533 -27.35 -36.55 27.60
CA ALA A 533 -27.84 -35.28 27.05
C ALA A 533 -26.99 -34.79 25.85
N LEU A 534 -25.67 -34.90 25.92
CA LEU A 534 -24.75 -34.57 24.82
C LEU A 534 -24.95 -35.49 23.61
N LEU A 535 -25.11 -36.80 23.84
CA LEU A 535 -25.45 -37.76 22.78
C LEU A 535 -26.80 -37.44 22.13
N ARG A 536 -27.81 -37.11 22.94
CA ARG A 536 -29.12 -36.67 22.44
C ARG A 536 -28.98 -35.42 21.57
N LEU A 537 -28.21 -34.42 22.00
CA LEU A 537 -27.97 -33.20 21.23
C LEU A 537 -27.21 -33.47 19.92
N ARG A 538 -26.19 -34.32 19.96
CA ARG A 538 -25.45 -34.74 18.76
C ARG A 538 -26.38 -35.35 17.72
N VAL A 539 -27.28 -36.25 18.13
CA VAL A 539 -28.26 -36.89 17.24
C VAL A 539 -29.27 -35.88 16.72
N LEU A 540 -29.73 -34.95 17.56
CA LEU A 540 -30.70 -33.92 17.18
C LEU A 540 -30.18 -32.94 16.14
N LEU A 541 -28.93 -32.53 16.30
CA LEU A 541 -28.27 -31.54 15.45
C LEU A 541 -27.45 -32.17 14.32
N CYS A 542 -27.46 -33.50 14.19
CA CYS A 542 -26.73 -34.25 13.17
C CYS A 542 -25.21 -33.92 13.12
N ILE A 543 -24.57 -33.80 14.29
CA ILE A 543 -23.16 -33.41 14.37
C ILE A 543 -22.24 -34.62 14.07
N PRO A 544 -21.24 -34.48 13.17
CA PRO A 544 -20.26 -35.53 12.89
C PRO A 544 -19.47 -35.95 14.14
N GLN A 545 -19.11 -37.23 14.23
CA GLN A 545 -18.36 -37.77 15.36
C GLN A 545 -17.00 -37.08 15.54
N GLN A 546 -16.30 -36.81 14.44
CA GLN A 546 -15.00 -36.14 14.47
C GLN A 546 -15.08 -34.75 15.11
N THR A 547 -16.12 -33.97 14.79
CA THR A 547 -16.32 -32.63 15.36
C THR A 547 -16.59 -32.66 16.87
N VAL A 548 -17.26 -33.72 17.34
CA VAL A 548 -17.47 -33.96 18.77
C VAL A 548 -16.14 -34.29 19.45
N GLU A 549 -15.36 -35.18 18.87
CA GLU A 549 -14.06 -35.59 19.40
C GLU A 549 -13.09 -34.42 19.49
N ASP A 550 -13.04 -33.57 18.46
CA ASP A 550 -12.25 -32.34 18.47
C ASP A 550 -12.71 -31.39 19.59
N ALA A 551 -14.02 -31.25 19.80
CA ALA A 551 -14.56 -30.41 20.88
C ALA A 551 -14.24 -30.97 22.28
N HIS A 552 -14.30 -32.29 22.46
CA HIS A 552 -13.89 -32.96 23.69
C HIS A 552 -12.38 -32.85 23.92
N ALA A 553 -11.55 -33.06 22.90
CA ALA A 553 -10.10 -32.88 22.99
C ALA A 553 -9.73 -31.42 23.33
N ASP A 554 -10.44 -30.44 22.78
CA ASP A 554 -10.20 -29.02 23.06
C ASP A 554 -10.61 -28.62 24.48
N ILE A 555 -11.83 -28.96 24.92
CA ILE A 555 -12.42 -28.46 26.17
C ILE A 555 -11.98 -29.34 27.34
N CYS A 556 -12.28 -30.64 27.28
CA CYS A 556 -11.88 -31.57 28.33
C CYS A 556 -10.36 -31.74 28.37
N GLY A 557 -9.69 -31.69 27.22
CA GLY A 557 -8.23 -31.80 27.17
C GLY A 557 -7.51 -30.63 27.84
N ARG A 558 -8.03 -29.40 27.78
CA ARG A 558 -7.47 -28.25 28.54
C ARG A 558 -7.58 -28.43 30.05
N LEU A 559 -8.68 -28.99 30.53
CA LEU A 559 -8.88 -29.28 31.95
C LEU A 559 -7.96 -30.42 32.41
N PHE A 560 -7.86 -31.48 31.60
CA PHE A 560 -6.92 -32.57 31.84
C PHE A 560 -5.46 -32.09 31.83
N GLU A 561 -5.08 -31.24 30.87
CA GLU A 561 -3.74 -30.64 30.81
C GLU A 561 -3.39 -29.87 32.08
N LYS A 562 -4.36 -29.14 32.66
CA LYS A 562 -4.16 -28.43 33.93
C LYS A 562 -3.89 -29.41 35.07
N VAL A 563 -4.72 -30.46 35.21
CA VAL A 563 -4.53 -31.49 36.24
C VAL A 563 -3.19 -32.20 36.08
N VAL A 564 -2.80 -32.53 34.85
CA VAL A 564 -1.50 -33.13 34.57
C VAL A 564 -0.39 -32.17 34.95
N LYS A 565 -0.42 -30.91 34.51
CA LYS A 565 0.60 -29.91 34.88
C LYS A 565 0.74 -29.71 36.38
N ASP A 566 -0.37 -29.63 37.10
CA ASP A 566 -0.37 -29.50 38.56
C ASP A 566 0.25 -30.75 39.22
N ALA A 567 -0.02 -31.95 38.69
CA ALA A 567 0.56 -33.20 39.16
C ALA A 567 2.07 -33.32 38.91
N ILE A 568 2.59 -32.81 37.79
CA ILE A 568 4.04 -32.84 37.47
C ILE A 568 4.82 -31.60 37.93
N ALA A 569 4.14 -30.52 38.38
CA ALA A 569 4.81 -29.31 38.85
C ALA A 569 5.65 -29.53 40.12
N SER A 570 5.23 -30.47 40.98
CA SER A 570 5.89 -30.78 42.24
C SER A 570 7.14 -31.66 42.10
N GLY A 571 7.49 -32.09 40.87
CA GLY A 571 8.72 -32.84 40.59
C GLY A 571 8.66 -34.30 41.05
N VAL A 572 9.81 -34.84 41.47
CA VAL A 572 9.99 -36.27 41.79
C VAL A 572 9.25 -36.68 43.08
N ASP A 573 9.13 -35.77 44.05
CA ASP A 573 8.60 -36.05 45.39
C ASP A 573 7.10 -35.72 45.55
N GLY A 574 6.46 -35.17 44.51
CA GLY A 574 5.07 -34.67 44.62
C GLY A 574 4.04 -35.42 43.78
N TYR A 575 4.41 -36.54 43.15
CA TYR A 575 3.43 -37.43 42.50
C TYR A 575 2.83 -38.41 43.52
N ASP A 576 2.17 -37.84 44.53
CA ASP A 576 1.61 -38.56 45.67
C ASP A 576 0.29 -39.28 45.32
N ALA A 577 -0.21 -40.09 46.26
CA ALA A 577 -1.49 -40.81 46.12
C ALA A 577 -2.66 -39.87 45.75
N GLU A 578 -2.64 -38.62 46.23
CA GLU A 578 -3.63 -37.59 45.91
C GLU A 578 -3.53 -37.13 44.44
N ALA A 579 -2.31 -36.92 43.93
CA ALA A 579 -2.07 -36.54 42.54
C ALA A 579 -2.47 -37.69 41.59
N LYS A 580 -2.12 -38.94 41.93
CA LYS A 580 -2.55 -40.15 41.22
C LYS A 580 -4.07 -40.26 41.15
N ALA A 581 -4.75 -40.05 42.28
CA ALA A 581 -6.20 -40.08 42.35
C ALA A 581 -6.83 -38.96 41.51
N ALA A 582 -6.27 -37.75 41.53
CA ALA A 582 -6.72 -36.63 40.71
C ALA A 582 -6.56 -36.88 39.21
N VAL A 583 -5.42 -37.42 38.78
CA VAL A 583 -5.18 -37.78 37.38
C VAL A 583 -6.11 -38.91 36.92
N ARG A 584 -6.29 -39.97 37.73
CA ARG A 584 -7.25 -41.06 37.41
C ARG A 584 -8.68 -40.56 37.34
N LYS A 585 -9.08 -39.69 38.28
CA LYS A 585 -10.40 -39.06 38.28
C LYS A 585 -10.59 -38.19 37.04
N ALA A 586 -9.58 -37.44 36.63
CA ALA A 586 -9.65 -36.60 35.44
C ALA A 586 -9.62 -37.43 34.14
N SER A 587 -8.79 -38.48 34.04
CA SER A 587 -8.71 -39.31 32.83
C SER A 587 -10.00 -40.09 32.58
N GLN A 588 -10.57 -40.71 33.63
CA GLN A 588 -11.79 -41.49 33.55
C GLN A 588 -13.05 -40.61 33.56
N GLY A 589 -13.04 -39.54 34.36
CA GLY A 589 -14.19 -38.63 34.53
C GLY A 589 -14.40 -37.70 33.35
N LEU A 590 -13.35 -37.28 32.63
CA LEU A 590 -13.48 -36.41 31.46
C LEU A 590 -13.74 -37.16 30.15
N ARG A 591 -13.72 -38.50 30.17
CA ARG A 591 -14.01 -39.40 29.03
C ARG A 591 -13.27 -39.02 27.75
N LEU A 592 -12.03 -38.58 27.90
CA LEU A 592 -11.15 -38.33 26.76
C LEU A 592 -10.80 -39.65 26.09
N LYS A 593 -10.62 -39.63 24.76
CA LYS A 593 -10.01 -40.78 24.08
C LYS A 593 -8.63 -41.05 24.70
N PRO A 594 -8.24 -42.31 24.93
CA PRO A 594 -6.96 -42.64 25.55
C PRO A 594 -5.79 -42.07 24.73
N GLU A 595 -5.90 -42.07 23.40
CA GLU A 595 -4.92 -41.46 22.49
C GLU A 595 -4.77 -39.94 22.71
N ALA A 596 -5.88 -39.22 22.89
CA ALA A 596 -5.87 -37.78 23.11
C ALA A 596 -5.32 -37.43 24.50
N ALA A 597 -5.70 -38.17 25.54
CA ALA A 597 -5.16 -38.02 26.89
C ALA A 597 -3.64 -38.28 26.92
N MET A 598 -3.17 -39.33 26.24
CA MET A 598 -1.74 -39.64 26.10
C MET A 598 -1.00 -38.56 25.32
N ALA A 599 -1.56 -38.01 24.24
CA ALA A 599 -0.94 -36.92 23.49
C ALA A 599 -0.78 -35.66 24.35
N ILE A 600 -1.80 -35.29 25.13
CA ILE A 600 -1.77 -34.14 26.03
C ILE A 600 -0.75 -34.34 27.16
N ALA A 601 -0.78 -35.51 27.81
CA ALA A 601 0.18 -35.84 28.86
C ALA A 601 1.61 -35.89 28.32
N SER A 602 1.83 -36.52 27.16
CA SER A 602 3.13 -36.59 26.50
C SER A 602 3.67 -35.20 26.17
N LYS A 603 2.83 -34.29 25.65
CA LYS A 603 3.23 -32.89 25.42
C LYS A 603 3.66 -32.18 26.70
N ALA A 604 2.92 -32.37 27.81
CA ALA A 604 3.26 -31.76 29.09
C ALA A 604 4.58 -32.31 29.66
N VAL A 605 4.80 -33.62 29.60
CA VAL A 605 6.03 -34.29 30.05
C VAL A 605 7.23 -33.88 29.20
N ARG A 606 7.11 -33.82 27.86
CA ARG A 606 8.21 -33.40 26.98
C ARG A 606 8.65 -31.96 27.26
N MET A 607 7.72 -31.06 27.59
CA MET A 607 8.07 -29.70 28.05
C MET A 607 8.90 -29.72 29.33
N VAL A 608 8.59 -30.60 30.29
CA VAL A 608 9.38 -30.77 31.51
C VAL A 608 10.77 -31.33 31.20
N PHE A 609 10.86 -32.35 30.34
CA PHE A 609 12.15 -32.89 29.87
C PHE A 609 13.03 -31.84 29.17
N VAL A 610 12.46 -31.03 28.27
CA VAL A 610 13.18 -29.92 27.63
C VAL A 610 13.70 -28.92 28.66
N ASN A 611 12.96 -28.66 29.74
CA ASN A 611 13.44 -27.79 30.82
C ASN A 611 14.64 -28.41 31.57
N TYR A 612 14.65 -29.72 31.81
CA TYR A 612 15.84 -30.41 32.35
C TYR A 612 17.04 -30.33 31.40
N VAL A 613 16.82 -30.50 30.09
CA VAL A 613 17.86 -30.35 29.08
C VAL A 613 18.40 -28.92 29.01
N LYS A 614 17.53 -27.90 29.14
CA LYS A 614 17.97 -26.51 29.23
C LYS A 614 18.82 -26.27 30.49
N ARG A 615 18.40 -26.80 31.64
CA ARG A 615 19.18 -26.72 32.89
C ARG A 615 20.53 -27.42 32.76
N SER A 616 20.58 -28.59 32.11
CA SER A 616 21.84 -29.31 31.90
C SER A 616 22.79 -28.56 30.95
N ARG A 617 22.28 -27.81 29.98
CA ARG A 617 23.11 -26.96 29.10
C ARG A 617 23.59 -25.67 29.76
N MET A 618 22.77 -25.08 30.64
CA MET A 618 23.13 -23.88 31.40
C MET A 618 24.11 -24.19 32.54
N ALA A 619 24.31 -25.46 32.88
CA ALA A 619 25.30 -25.88 33.86
C ALA A 619 26.73 -25.55 33.37
N GLY A 620 27.51 -24.88 34.21
CA GLY A 620 28.89 -24.50 33.86
C GLY A 620 29.86 -25.68 33.83
N ASN A 621 29.52 -26.76 34.55
CA ASN A 621 30.35 -27.96 34.68
C ASN A 621 29.68 -29.20 34.08
N ARG A 622 30.52 -30.06 33.51
CA ARG A 622 30.09 -31.35 32.96
C ARG A 622 29.39 -32.26 33.98
N GLU A 623 29.85 -32.22 35.23
CA GLU A 623 29.28 -33.02 36.33
C GLU A 623 27.88 -32.53 36.73
N GLU A 624 27.69 -31.21 36.81
CA GLU A 624 26.38 -30.60 37.09
C GLU A 624 25.39 -30.86 35.95
N SER A 625 25.85 -30.80 34.71
CA SER A 625 25.07 -31.17 33.53
C SER A 625 24.59 -32.63 33.61
N ALA A 626 25.47 -33.55 34.00
CA ALA A 626 25.12 -34.96 34.21
C ALA A 626 24.15 -35.18 35.37
N ARG A 627 24.28 -34.43 36.49
CA ARG A 627 23.32 -34.51 37.62
C ARG A 627 21.92 -34.05 37.21
N GLU A 628 21.79 -33.00 36.40
CA GLU A 628 20.48 -32.57 35.87
C GLU A 628 19.87 -33.60 34.91
N LEU A 629 20.69 -34.25 34.08
CA LEU A 629 20.25 -35.38 33.24
C LEU A 629 19.82 -36.58 34.09
N LYS A 630 20.53 -36.86 35.19
CA LYS A 630 20.15 -37.91 36.15
C LYS A 630 18.81 -37.64 36.82
N LYS A 631 18.54 -36.39 37.22
CA LYS A 631 17.23 -35.97 37.74
C LYS A 631 16.10 -36.19 36.71
N MET A 632 16.37 -35.92 35.43
CA MET A 632 15.42 -36.19 34.35
C MET A 632 15.11 -37.70 34.22
N ILE A 633 16.12 -38.55 34.33
CA ILE A 633 15.96 -40.01 34.28
C ILE A 633 15.11 -40.51 35.46
N ILE A 634 15.42 -40.05 36.68
CA ILE A 634 14.68 -40.40 37.90
C ILE A 634 13.21 -39.95 37.80
N PHE A 635 12.97 -38.75 37.26
CA PHE A 635 11.62 -38.24 37.02
C PHE A 635 10.86 -39.12 36.01
N ASN A 636 11.52 -39.57 34.93
CA ASN A 636 10.89 -40.49 33.99
C ASN A 636 10.56 -41.85 34.62
N SER A 637 11.47 -42.41 35.43
CA SER A 637 11.26 -43.73 36.05
C SER A 637 10.18 -43.72 37.12
N LEU A 638 10.10 -42.67 37.94
CA LEU A 638 9.20 -42.63 39.10
C LEU A 638 7.86 -41.96 38.78
N VAL A 639 7.84 -40.86 38.04
CA VAL A 639 6.62 -40.05 37.87
C VAL A 639 5.94 -40.35 36.54
N VAL A 640 6.69 -40.35 35.44
CA VAL A 640 6.13 -40.50 34.09
C VAL A 640 5.59 -41.91 33.86
N THR A 641 6.28 -42.93 34.38
CA THR A 641 5.82 -44.32 34.26
C THR A 641 4.48 -44.58 34.93
N GLU A 642 4.33 -44.05 36.15
CA GLU A 642 3.12 -44.16 36.94
C GLU A 642 2.00 -43.32 36.32
N LEU A 643 2.31 -42.12 35.82
CA LEU A 643 1.37 -41.26 35.11
C LEU A 643 0.75 -41.97 33.90
N ILE A 644 1.56 -42.63 33.06
CA ILE A 644 1.04 -43.37 31.91
C ILE A 644 0.23 -44.59 32.34
N ALA A 645 0.64 -45.30 33.40
CA ALA A 645 -0.14 -46.40 33.96
C ALA A 645 -1.53 -45.92 34.44
N ASP A 646 -1.58 -44.74 35.09
CA ASP A 646 -2.80 -44.11 35.58
C ASP A 646 -3.72 -43.62 34.46
N ILE A 647 -3.16 -43.20 33.32
CA ILE A 647 -3.93 -42.80 32.13
C ILE A 647 -4.48 -44.04 31.39
N LYS A 648 -3.71 -45.13 31.30
CA LYS A 648 -4.12 -46.37 30.63
C LYS A 648 -5.08 -47.22 31.47
N GLY A 649 -5.08 -47.06 32.79
CA GLY A 649 -5.99 -47.77 33.70
C GLY A 649 -5.62 -49.24 33.95
N GLU A 650 -4.36 -49.62 33.74
CA GLU A 650 -3.90 -50.98 34.03
C GLU A 650 -3.87 -51.22 35.57
N PRO A 651 -4.51 -52.28 36.09
CA PRO A 651 -4.41 -52.61 37.51
C PRO A 651 -2.98 -53.03 37.83
N VAL A 652 -2.51 -52.64 39.03
CA VAL A 652 -1.24 -53.10 39.60
C VAL A 652 -1.34 -54.61 39.84
N VAL A 653 -1.01 -55.41 38.82
CA VAL A 653 -0.82 -56.85 38.97
C VAL A 653 0.62 -57.08 39.39
N THR A 654 0.79 -57.40 40.67
CA THR A 654 1.92 -58.15 41.22
C THR A 654 1.97 -59.54 40.55
N ASN A 655 3.16 -59.90 40.07
CA ASN A 655 3.58 -61.23 39.57
C ASN A 655 2.90 -61.80 38.31
N VAL A 656 3.67 -61.82 37.21
CA VAL A 656 3.79 -63.01 36.34
C VAL A 656 5.26 -63.15 35.92
N GLU A 657 5.73 -64.39 35.96
CA GLU A 657 7.07 -64.92 35.68
C GLU A 657 7.72 -64.41 34.38
N PRO A 658 9.08 -64.41 34.29
CA PRO A 658 9.78 -63.96 33.09
C PRO A 658 9.64 -65.00 31.97
N ALA A 659 8.79 -64.69 30.98
CA ALA A 659 8.81 -65.39 29.71
C ALA A 659 10.10 -65.03 28.95
N LYS A 660 10.99 -66.00 28.83
CA LYS A 660 12.09 -66.00 27.86
C LYS A 660 11.49 -65.77 26.46
N LYS A 661 11.90 -64.68 25.80
CA LYS A 661 11.86 -64.58 24.35
C LYS A 661 13.30 -64.63 23.86
N ASP A 662 13.61 -65.73 23.22
CA ASP A 662 14.79 -65.89 22.37
C ASP A 662 14.75 -64.80 21.29
N SER A 663 15.73 -63.90 21.32
CA SER A 663 16.10 -63.07 20.17
C SER A 663 17.22 -63.79 19.45
N GLU A 664 16.90 -64.28 18.25
CA GLU A 664 17.85 -64.89 17.33
C GLU A 664 19.09 -64.02 17.13
N GLN A 665 20.22 -64.69 17.03
CA GLN A 665 21.53 -64.14 16.72
C GLN A 665 21.49 -63.46 15.35
N SER A 666 21.62 -62.13 15.32
CA SER A 666 22.19 -61.45 14.15
C SER A 666 23.70 -61.34 14.38
N GLU A 667 24.44 -62.21 13.69
CA GLU A 667 25.89 -62.13 13.58
C GLU A 667 26.26 -60.88 12.77
N GLU A 668 26.42 -59.74 13.44
CA GLU A 668 27.17 -58.60 12.92
C GLU A 668 28.14 -58.15 14.01
N GLU A 669 29.42 -58.40 13.73
CA GLU A 669 30.65 -58.08 14.47
C GLU A 669 30.44 -57.22 15.73
N GLU A 670 30.23 -57.91 16.85
CA GLU A 670 30.05 -57.32 18.18
C GLU A 670 31.28 -56.49 18.59
N TRP A 671 31.04 -55.21 18.86
CA TRP A 671 31.94 -54.34 19.60
C TRP A 671 32.27 -54.94 20.98
N GLU A 672 33.47 -55.49 21.16
CA GLU A 672 33.90 -56.19 22.39
C GLU A 672 33.81 -55.31 23.66
N SER A 673 33.84 -53.97 23.52
CA SER A 673 33.72 -53.06 24.68
C SER A 673 32.33 -53.03 25.31
N LEU A 674 31.26 -53.39 24.60
CA LEU A 674 29.92 -53.53 25.19
C LEU A 674 29.82 -54.74 26.12
N GLN A 675 30.75 -55.70 26.04
CA GLN A 675 30.80 -56.79 27.01
C GLN A 675 31.20 -56.34 28.41
N THR A 676 31.90 -55.20 28.57
CA THR A 676 32.18 -54.64 29.90
C THR A 676 30.92 -54.09 30.58
N LEU A 677 29.93 -53.67 29.79
CA LEU A 677 28.59 -53.28 30.27
C LEU A 677 27.68 -54.49 30.52
N ARG A 678 27.84 -55.58 29.75
CA ARG A 678 27.09 -56.83 29.96
C ARG A 678 27.66 -57.72 31.08
N LYS A 679 28.95 -57.64 31.42
CA LYS A 679 29.61 -58.53 32.41
C LYS A 679 29.34 -58.17 33.87
N THR A 680 28.65 -57.07 34.16
CA THR A 680 28.23 -56.74 35.53
C THR A 680 26.81 -57.25 35.75
N ARG A 681 26.69 -58.48 36.27
CA ARG A 681 25.42 -58.97 36.83
C ARG A 681 24.92 -57.94 37.86
N PRO A 682 23.65 -57.52 37.82
CA PRO A 682 23.10 -56.55 38.77
C PRO A 682 23.17 -57.11 40.20
N SER A 683 23.53 -56.28 41.18
CA SER A 683 23.35 -56.63 42.58
C SER A 683 21.85 -56.53 42.93
N LYS A 684 21.31 -57.56 43.57
CA LYS A 684 19.88 -57.69 43.96
C LYS A 684 19.32 -56.49 44.76
N GLU A 685 20.16 -55.68 45.40
CA GLU A 685 19.76 -54.47 46.12
C GLU A 685 19.43 -53.27 45.22
N LEU A 686 19.97 -53.22 44.00
CA LEU A 686 19.77 -52.11 43.05
C LEU A 686 18.48 -52.25 42.24
N GLU A 687 18.09 -53.47 41.86
CA GLU A 687 16.77 -53.76 41.25
C GLU A 687 15.62 -53.44 42.21
N ALA A 688 15.84 -53.58 43.52
CA ALA A 688 14.88 -53.24 44.56
C ALA A 688 14.70 -51.72 44.77
N LYS A 689 15.71 -50.90 44.45
CA LYS A 689 15.65 -49.42 44.55
C LYS A 689 15.22 -48.72 43.26
N LEU A 690 15.43 -49.37 42.11
CA LEU A 690 15.20 -48.80 40.76
C LEU A 690 13.86 -49.15 40.12
N GLY A 691 12.95 -49.81 40.84
CA GLY A 691 11.55 -50.08 40.44
C GLY A 691 11.20 -49.89 38.96
N LYS A 692 11.19 -51.00 38.20
CA LYS A 692 10.85 -51.10 36.75
C LYS A 692 11.74 -50.24 35.81
N PRO A 693 12.06 -50.73 34.59
CA PRO A 693 12.68 -49.88 33.58
C PRO A 693 11.77 -48.68 33.26
N GLY A 694 12.33 -47.47 33.24
CA GLY A 694 11.61 -46.25 32.87
C GLY A 694 10.95 -46.37 31.49
N GLN A 695 9.86 -45.65 31.26
CA GLN A 695 9.11 -45.74 30.01
C GLN A 695 9.86 -45.14 28.83
N THR A 696 9.65 -45.75 27.67
CA THR A 696 10.20 -45.35 26.37
C THR A 696 9.16 -44.77 25.41
N GLU A 697 7.89 -44.68 25.82
CA GLU A 697 6.79 -44.19 24.97
C GLU A 697 6.86 -42.68 24.72
N ILE A 698 7.38 -41.91 25.68
CA ILE A 698 7.58 -40.47 25.55
C ILE A 698 9.06 -40.22 25.27
N THR A 699 9.37 -39.83 24.04
CA THR A 699 10.74 -39.53 23.60
C THR A 699 10.89 -38.07 23.21
N LEU A 700 12.13 -37.57 23.25
CA LEU A 700 12.51 -36.22 22.79
C LEU A 700 12.96 -36.19 21.32
N LYS A 701 12.69 -37.24 20.55
CA LYS A 701 13.16 -37.38 19.16
C LYS A 701 12.70 -36.21 18.28
N ASP A 702 11.45 -35.79 18.43
CA ASP A 702 10.85 -34.72 17.63
C ASP A 702 11.13 -33.31 18.20
N ASP A 703 11.60 -33.21 19.45
CA ASP A 703 11.79 -31.94 20.15
C ASP A 703 13.25 -31.44 20.13
N LEU A 704 14.24 -32.29 19.80
CA LEU A 704 15.67 -31.96 19.77
C LEU A 704 16.37 -32.46 18.49
N PRO A 705 17.27 -31.66 17.89
CA PRO A 705 18.02 -32.11 16.71
C PRO A 705 18.99 -33.24 17.06
N GLU A 706 19.31 -34.10 16.09
CA GLU A 706 20.18 -35.29 16.26
C GLU A 706 21.51 -34.96 16.93
N ARG A 707 22.16 -33.87 16.51
CA ARG A 707 23.42 -33.40 17.08
C ARG A 707 23.30 -33.13 18.58
N ASP A 708 22.26 -32.43 18.99
CA ASP A 708 22.02 -32.07 20.39
C ASP A 708 21.74 -33.30 21.25
N ARG A 709 21.01 -34.28 20.70
CA ARG A 709 20.72 -35.56 21.38
C ARG A 709 22.01 -36.38 21.56
N ALA A 710 22.82 -36.46 20.51
CA ALA A 710 24.13 -37.12 20.55
C ALA A 710 25.09 -36.41 21.52
N ASP A 711 25.10 -35.08 21.56
CA ASP A 711 25.95 -34.30 22.45
C ASP A 711 25.54 -34.46 23.93
N LEU A 712 24.24 -34.53 24.24
CA LEU A 712 23.75 -34.81 25.60
C LEU A 712 24.14 -36.23 26.04
N TYR A 713 23.95 -37.22 25.17
CA TYR A 713 24.37 -38.60 25.43
C TYR A 713 25.88 -38.70 25.60
N LYS A 714 26.67 -38.04 24.73
CA LYS A 714 28.12 -37.94 24.84
C LYS A 714 28.53 -37.25 26.14
N THR A 715 27.82 -36.21 26.56
CA THR A 715 28.08 -35.47 27.82
C THR A 715 27.91 -36.36 29.05
N TYR A 716 26.86 -37.16 29.08
CA TYR A 716 26.65 -38.16 30.13
C TYR A 716 27.67 -39.32 30.02
N LEU A 717 27.98 -39.80 28.82
CA LEU A 717 28.94 -40.88 28.60
C LEU A 717 30.34 -40.56 29.12
N LEU A 718 30.95 -39.41 28.78
CA LEU A 718 32.26 -39.13 29.40
C LEU A 718 32.15 -38.80 30.90
N PHE A 719 30.97 -38.47 31.43
CA PHE A 719 30.79 -38.42 32.89
C PHE A 719 30.90 -39.83 33.49
N CYS A 720 30.25 -40.83 32.89
CA CYS A 720 30.39 -42.25 33.28
C CYS A 720 31.83 -42.78 33.15
N ILE A 721 32.65 -42.21 32.26
CA ILE A 721 34.06 -42.59 32.07
C ILE A 721 34.98 -41.86 33.04
N SER A 722 34.75 -40.56 33.29
CA SER A 722 35.65 -39.70 34.08
C SER A 722 35.46 -39.85 35.59
N GLY A 723 34.27 -40.27 36.04
CA GLY A 723 33.91 -40.36 37.47
C GLY A 723 33.68 -38.99 38.11
N GLU A 724 33.04 -38.98 39.28
CA GLU A 724 32.81 -37.76 40.06
C GLU A 724 34.09 -37.35 40.80
N LYS A 725 34.57 -36.11 40.58
CA LYS A 725 35.72 -35.54 41.28
C LYS A 725 35.24 -34.75 42.48
N THR A 726 35.12 -35.39 43.64
CA THR A 726 34.81 -34.68 44.88
C THR A 726 36.08 -34.05 45.47
N VAL A 727 36.01 -32.76 45.79
CA VAL A 727 37.05 -32.05 46.56
C VAL A 727 36.84 -32.37 48.03
N VAL A 728 37.75 -33.11 48.64
CA VAL A 728 37.77 -33.29 50.10
C VAL A 728 38.26 -32.00 50.78
N PRO A 729 37.87 -31.74 52.04
CA PRO A 729 38.26 -30.54 52.79
C PRO A 729 39.75 -30.57 53.16
N PHE A 730 40.61 -30.39 52.16
CA PHE A 730 42.03 -30.00 52.22
C PHE A 730 42.60 -29.70 50.81
N GLY A 731 41.74 -29.49 49.80
CA GLY A 731 42.15 -29.13 48.43
C GLY A 731 42.59 -30.32 47.55
N ALA A 732 42.55 -31.55 48.04
CA ALA A 732 42.81 -32.74 47.23
C ALA A 732 41.53 -33.17 46.48
N GLN A 733 41.64 -33.35 45.15
CA GLN A 733 40.59 -33.97 44.34
C GLN A 733 40.73 -35.49 44.41
N VAL A 734 39.72 -36.18 44.93
CA VAL A 734 39.65 -37.64 44.93
C VAL A 734 38.56 -38.06 43.95
N THR A 735 38.93 -38.90 42.98
CA THR A 735 37.97 -39.57 42.08
C THR A 735 37.32 -40.73 42.82
N ILE A 736 36.01 -40.68 43.01
CA ILE A 736 35.25 -41.81 43.57
C ILE A 736 35.19 -42.93 42.52
N LYS A 737 35.26 -44.20 42.94
CA LYS A 737 35.33 -45.37 42.06
C LYS A 737 34.11 -45.48 41.14
N LYS A 738 34.33 -46.13 39.99
CA LYS A 738 33.43 -46.32 38.84
C LYS A 738 32.24 -47.24 39.21
N ASP A 739 31.07 -46.65 39.45
CA ASP A 739 29.85 -47.42 39.72
C ASP A 739 29.16 -47.86 38.42
N ASN A 740 28.90 -49.16 38.28
CA ASN A 740 28.21 -49.74 37.11
C ASN A 740 26.76 -49.27 36.97
N SER A 741 26.18 -48.67 38.02
CA SER A 741 24.83 -48.10 38.00
C SER A 741 24.69 -46.91 37.05
N GLU A 742 25.76 -46.14 36.82
CA GLU A 742 25.72 -44.97 35.93
C GLU A 742 25.50 -45.35 34.46
N TYR A 743 25.92 -46.55 34.07
CA TYR A 743 25.69 -47.06 32.73
C TYR A 743 24.25 -47.55 32.49
N LEU A 744 23.53 -47.94 33.55
CA LEU A 744 22.10 -48.24 33.45
C LEU A 744 21.30 -46.96 33.17
N TYR A 745 21.64 -45.87 33.86
CA TYR A 745 21.07 -44.55 33.59
C TYR A 745 21.40 -44.06 32.18
N LEU A 746 22.62 -44.31 31.67
CA LEU A 746 23.00 -43.98 30.30
C LEU A 746 22.11 -44.69 29.26
N ASN A 747 21.78 -45.96 29.46
CA ASN A 747 20.88 -46.70 28.57
C ASN A 747 19.45 -46.14 28.59
N GLN A 748 18.94 -45.79 29.77
CA GLN A 748 17.63 -45.15 29.92
C GLN A 748 17.60 -43.74 29.27
N LEU A 749 18.71 -43.00 29.37
CA LEU A 749 18.87 -41.70 28.71
C LEU A 749 18.84 -41.84 27.19
N GLY A 750 19.49 -42.86 26.63
CA GLY A 750 19.42 -43.16 25.19
C GLY A 750 17.98 -43.39 24.71
N GLY A 751 17.20 -44.15 25.48
CA GLY A 751 15.78 -44.39 25.21
C GLY A 751 14.92 -43.11 25.26
N MET A 752 15.12 -42.25 26.27
CA MET A 752 14.38 -40.98 26.39
C MET A 752 14.74 -39.96 25.30
N LEU A 753 16.00 -39.90 24.90
CA LEU A 753 16.45 -39.06 23.78
C LEU A 753 15.96 -39.62 22.43
N GLY A 754 15.48 -40.87 22.40
CA GLY A 754 15.05 -41.52 21.16
C GLY A 754 16.22 -41.75 20.19
N LEU A 755 17.41 -42.02 20.73
CA LEU A 755 18.57 -42.40 19.94
C LEU A 755 18.45 -43.86 19.51
N THR A 756 18.81 -44.16 18.27
CA THR A 756 18.83 -45.54 17.78
C THR A 756 20.06 -46.30 18.31
N SER A 757 20.01 -47.63 18.32
CA SER A 757 21.16 -48.45 18.71
C SER A 757 22.40 -48.14 17.86
N ASN A 758 22.19 -47.86 16.56
CA ASN A 758 23.26 -47.51 15.64
C ASN A 758 23.88 -46.15 16.01
N GLU A 759 23.06 -45.11 16.22
CA GLU A 759 23.55 -43.79 16.65
C GLU A 759 24.35 -43.87 17.96
N ILE A 760 23.89 -44.69 18.93
CA ILE A 760 24.61 -44.90 20.19
C ILE A 760 25.99 -45.52 19.91
N VAL A 761 26.06 -46.58 19.10
CA VAL A 761 27.33 -47.23 18.72
C VAL A 761 28.25 -46.25 18.02
N GLU A 762 27.74 -45.39 17.13
CA GLU A 762 28.54 -44.37 16.46
C GLU A 762 29.11 -43.32 17.42
N ILE A 763 28.37 -42.93 18.46
CA ILE A 763 28.87 -42.01 19.49
C ILE A 763 29.98 -42.64 20.32
N HIS A 764 29.81 -43.91 20.74
CA HIS A 764 30.86 -44.67 21.45
C HIS A 764 32.10 -44.86 20.57
N ARG A 765 31.91 -45.21 19.30
CA ARG A 765 32.98 -45.32 18.29
C ARG A 765 33.72 -44.00 18.12
N GLY A 766 33.02 -42.90 17.87
CA GLY A 766 33.63 -41.59 17.65
C GLY A 766 34.37 -41.06 18.88
N LEU A 767 33.93 -41.40 20.10
CA LEU A 767 34.65 -41.07 21.32
C LEU A 767 35.94 -41.89 21.46
N ALA A 768 35.88 -43.19 21.16
CA ALA A 768 37.06 -44.04 21.16
C ALA A 768 38.06 -43.55 20.10
N GLU A 769 37.63 -43.22 18.88
CA GLU A 769 38.48 -42.67 17.81
C GLU A 769 39.18 -41.39 18.25
N GLN A 770 38.47 -40.48 18.93
CA GLN A 770 39.06 -39.23 19.47
C GLN A 770 40.09 -39.51 20.57
N ALA A 771 39.83 -40.46 21.46
CA ALA A 771 40.79 -40.85 22.50
C ALA A 771 42.04 -41.49 21.89
N PHE A 772 41.85 -42.36 20.90
CA PHE A 772 42.92 -43.01 20.16
C PHE A 772 43.76 -42.01 19.37
N MET A 773 43.13 -41.07 18.66
CA MET A 773 43.82 -40.02 17.92
C MET A 773 44.73 -39.19 18.84
N LYS A 774 44.24 -38.74 20.00
CA LYS A 774 45.05 -37.99 20.96
C LYS A 774 46.23 -38.79 21.50
N GLN A 775 46.05 -40.06 21.81
CA GLN A 775 47.13 -40.92 22.28
C GLN A 775 48.12 -41.25 21.15
N ALA A 776 47.62 -41.47 19.94
CA ALA A 776 48.43 -41.76 18.77
C ALA A 776 49.27 -40.56 18.33
N GLU A 777 48.75 -39.33 18.42
CA GLU A 777 49.50 -38.10 18.16
C GLU A 777 50.70 -37.95 19.11
N VAL A 778 50.54 -38.33 20.38
CA VAL A 778 51.63 -38.30 21.38
C VAL A 778 52.69 -39.36 21.06
N ILE A 779 52.27 -40.58 20.67
CA ILE A 779 53.18 -41.68 20.34
C ILE A 779 53.93 -41.41 19.01
N LEU A 780 53.26 -40.77 18.04
CA LEU A 780 53.77 -40.49 16.69
C LEU A 780 54.31 -39.06 16.53
N ALA A 781 54.75 -38.41 17.62
CA ALA A 781 55.30 -37.05 17.57
C ALA A 781 56.42 -36.86 16.51
N ASP A 782 57.26 -37.88 16.33
CA ASP A 782 58.39 -37.88 15.38
C ASP A 782 58.02 -38.33 13.95
N GLY A 783 56.75 -38.68 13.69
CA GLY A 783 56.26 -39.10 12.36
C GLY A 783 56.69 -40.50 11.88
N GLN A 784 57.59 -41.19 12.58
CA GLN A 784 58.07 -42.52 12.18
C GLN A 784 57.28 -43.67 12.83
N LEU A 785 56.89 -44.64 11.99
CA LEU A 785 56.28 -45.91 12.40
C LEU A 785 57.37 -46.96 12.70
N THR A 786 57.89 -46.96 13.93
CA THR A 786 58.76 -48.07 14.39
C THR A 786 57.91 -49.25 14.86
N LYS A 787 58.46 -50.47 14.79
CA LYS A 787 57.77 -51.71 15.25
C LYS A 787 57.24 -51.58 16.69
N VAL A 788 58.02 -50.94 17.57
CA VAL A 788 57.63 -50.67 18.98
C VAL A 788 56.45 -49.71 19.09
N LYS A 789 56.41 -48.64 18.28
CA LYS A 789 55.29 -47.69 18.27
C LYS A 789 54.01 -48.33 17.72
N VAL A 790 54.12 -49.22 16.74
CA VAL A 790 52.99 -50.00 16.22
C VAL A 790 52.43 -50.95 17.31
N GLU A 791 53.28 -51.60 18.09
CA GLU A 791 52.84 -52.42 19.23
C GLU A 791 52.15 -51.59 20.32
N GLN A 792 52.67 -50.40 20.66
CA GLN A 792 52.03 -49.48 21.60
C GLN A 792 50.68 -48.95 21.10
N LEU A 793 50.57 -48.64 19.80
CA LEU A 793 49.31 -48.24 19.18
C LEU A 793 48.31 -49.39 19.14
N ASN A 794 48.75 -50.63 18.90
CA ASN A 794 47.89 -51.82 18.96
C ASN A 794 47.38 -52.09 20.39
N GLU A 795 48.21 -51.85 21.41
CA GLU A 795 47.79 -51.96 22.81
C GLU A 795 46.74 -50.90 23.17
N VAL A 796 46.98 -49.65 22.77
CA VAL A 796 46.02 -48.55 22.94
C VAL A 796 44.71 -48.81 22.17
N GLN A 797 44.78 -49.37 20.97
CA GLN A 797 43.61 -49.78 20.19
C GLN A 797 42.77 -50.82 20.94
N LYS A 798 43.42 -51.86 21.51
CA LYS A 798 42.74 -52.91 22.29
C LYS A 798 42.12 -52.36 23.57
N GLN A 799 42.77 -51.43 24.25
CA GLN A 799 42.23 -50.80 25.46
C GLN A 799 40.99 -49.94 25.20
N LEU A 800 40.90 -49.33 24.02
CA LEU A 800 39.77 -48.48 23.61
C LEU A 800 38.70 -49.23 22.81
N GLY A 801 38.97 -50.47 22.37
CA GLY A 801 38.03 -51.32 21.63
C GLY A 801 37.71 -50.83 20.22
N LEU A 802 38.67 -50.19 19.56
CA LEU A 802 38.50 -49.70 18.19
C LEU A 802 38.75 -50.80 17.15
N PRO A 803 37.93 -50.89 16.09
CA PRO A 803 38.22 -51.77 14.98
C PRO A 803 39.54 -51.37 14.30
N ALA A 804 40.27 -52.38 13.82
CA ALA A 804 41.62 -52.20 13.26
C ALA A 804 41.63 -51.26 12.04
N GLU A 805 40.57 -51.27 11.24
CA GLU A 805 40.45 -50.41 10.06
C GLU A 805 40.47 -48.92 10.40
N TYR A 806 39.74 -48.53 11.45
CA TYR A 806 39.65 -47.14 11.88
C TYR A 806 40.92 -46.67 12.59
N ALA A 807 41.49 -47.52 13.45
CA ALA A 807 42.79 -47.24 14.07
C ALA A 807 43.89 -47.05 13.01
N GLN A 808 43.93 -47.92 12.00
CA GLN A 808 44.86 -47.78 10.87
C GLN A 808 44.59 -46.51 10.05
N LYS A 809 43.33 -46.13 9.84
CA LYS A 809 42.97 -44.86 9.17
C LYS A 809 43.49 -43.65 9.94
N VAL A 810 43.33 -43.62 11.28
CA VAL A 810 43.85 -42.55 12.13
C VAL A 810 45.38 -42.52 12.09
N ILE A 811 46.05 -43.67 12.16
CA ILE A 811 47.51 -43.77 12.05
C ILE A 811 48.01 -43.26 10.70
N LYS A 812 47.37 -43.67 9.59
CA LYS A 812 47.70 -43.20 8.23
C LYS A 812 47.51 -41.69 8.10
N ASN A 813 46.44 -41.13 8.66
CA ASN A 813 46.19 -39.69 8.62
C ASN A 813 47.24 -38.90 9.41
N ILE A 814 47.59 -39.33 10.63
CA ILE A 814 48.61 -38.67 11.45
C ILE A 814 49.98 -38.75 10.77
N THR A 815 50.36 -39.92 10.26
CA THR A 815 51.66 -40.13 9.58
C THR A 815 51.76 -39.33 8.28
N SER A 816 50.73 -39.35 7.42
CA SER A 816 50.68 -38.54 6.20
C SER A 816 50.80 -37.04 6.51
N THR A 817 50.11 -36.56 7.54
CA THR A 817 50.16 -35.14 7.94
C THR A 817 51.56 -34.74 8.43
N LYS A 818 52.23 -35.61 9.20
CA LYS A 818 53.59 -35.34 9.70
C LYS A 818 54.65 -35.49 8.59
N MET A 819 54.50 -36.44 7.68
CA MET A 819 55.36 -36.60 6.51
C MET A 819 55.28 -35.40 5.58
N ALA A 820 54.07 -34.89 5.29
CA ALA A 820 53.89 -33.67 4.51
C ALA A 820 54.63 -32.47 5.13
N ALA A 821 54.48 -32.24 6.44
CA ALA A 821 55.18 -31.17 7.15
C ALA A 821 56.73 -31.33 7.10
N ALA A 822 57.24 -32.56 7.15
CA ALA A 822 58.68 -32.84 7.01
C ALA A 822 59.20 -32.57 5.58
N ILE A 823 58.41 -32.88 4.56
CA ILE A 823 58.75 -32.62 3.16
C ILE A 823 58.73 -31.11 2.88
N GLU A 824 57.70 -30.38 3.33
CA GLU A 824 57.62 -28.92 3.17
C GLU A 824 58.83 -28.19 3.79
N THR A 825 59.28 -28.62 4.97
CA THR A 825 60.46 -28.05 5.64
C THR A 825 61.77 -28.38 4.91
N ALA A 826 61.85 -29.54 4.25
CA ALA A 826 63.03 -29.92 3.46
C ALA A 826 63.07 -29.22 2.09
N VAL A 827 61.91 -28.99 1.46
CA VAL A 827 61.81 -28.22 0.20
C VAL A 827 62.19 -26.76 0.42
N SER A 828 61.69 -26.12 1.49
CA SER A 828 62.04 -24.74 1.84
C SER A 828 63.52 -24.53 2.17
N ARG A 829 64.22 -25.57 2.62
CA ARG A 829 65.69 -25.56 2.85
C ARG A 829 66.52 -25.82 1.59
N GLY A 830 65.88 -26.15 0.46
CA GLY A 830 66.54 -26.40 -0.82
C GLY A 830 67.35 -27.70 -0.88
N THR A 831 67.14 -28.62 0.06
CA THR A 831 67.87 -29.90 0.15
C THR A 831 67.28 -31.00 -0.73
N ILE A 832 66.05 -30.82 -1.23
CA ILE A 832 65.37 -31.78 -2.11
C ILE A 832 65.58 -31.39 -3.57
N SER A 833 66.26 -32.25 -4.33
CA SER A 833 66.42 -32.12 -5.79
C SER A 833 65.32 -32.87 -6.53
N MET A 834 65.13 -32.56 -7.82
CA MET A 834 64.14 -33.23 -8.67
C MET A 834 64.31 -34.76 -8.71
N ALA A 835 65.55 -35.25 -8.64
CA ALA A 835 65.84 -36.68 -8.56
C ALA A 835 65.28 -37.33 -7.27
N GLN A 836 65.30 -36.63 -6.14
CA GLN A 836 64.73 -37.13 -4.89
C GLN A 836 63.19 -37.09 -4.93
N ILE A 837 62.59 -36.14 -5.65
CA ILE A 837 61.13 -36.10 -5.85
C ILE A 837 60.67 -37.28 -6.72
N ARG A 838 61.44 -37.64 -7.75
CA ARG A 838 61.21 -38.87 -8.52
C ARG A 838 61.29 -40.12 -7.65
N GLN A 839 62.28 -40.22 -6.76
CA GLN A 839 62.38 -41.33 -5.80
C GLN A 839 61.20 -41.40 -4.82
N LEU A 840 60.69 -40.25 -4.36
CA LEU A 840 59.51 -40.20 -3.50
C LEU A 840 58.23 -40.63 -4.24
N LYS A 841 58.11 -40.28 -5.53
CA LYS A 841 57.00 -40.72 -6.39
C LYS A 841 57.10 -42.22 -6.70
N GLU A 842 58.29 -42.74 -6.97
CA GLU A 842 58.55 -44.19 -7.12
C GLU A 842 58.24 -44.99 -5.86
N ALA A 843 58.40 -44.37 -4.68
CA ALA A 843 57.97 -44.93 -3.40
C ALA A 843 56.46 -44.81 -3.12
N ASN A 844 55.65 -44.46 -4.13
CA ASN A 844 54.19 -44.25 -4.06
C ASN A 844 53.75 -43.15 -3.08
N VAL A 845 54.58 -42.13 -2.84
CA VAL A 845 54.17 -40.96 -2.06
C VAL A 845 53.46 -39.97 -2.99
N GLU A 846 52.20 -39.63 -2.69
CA GLU A 846 51.43 -38.64 -3.44
C GLU A 846 51.96 -37.22 -3.20
N VAL A 847 52.93 -36.81 -4.02
CA VAL A 847 53.60 -35.50 -3.96
C VAL A 847 52.60 -34.34 -4.16
N ASP A 848 51.51 -34.57 -4.90
CA ASP A 848 50.52 -33.57 -5.30
C ASP A 848 49.76 -32.94 -4.11
N ASN A 849 49.45 -33.77 -3.11
CA ASN A 849 48.72 -33.38 -1.91
C ASN A 849 49.65 -32.94 -0.77
N MET A 850 50.93 -33.38 -0.81
CA MET A 850 51.91 -33.13 0.26
C MET A 850 52.78 -31.89 0.05
N ILE A 851 52.95 -31.42 -1.19
CA ILE A 851 53.73 -30.21 -1.51
C ILE A 851 52.82 -29.15 -2.14
N PRO A 852 52.71 -27.95 -1.55
CA PRO A 852 51.91 -26.87 -2.12
C PRO A 852 52.44 -26.43 -3.49
N GLU A 853 51.52 -26.07 -4.40
CA GLU A 853 51.79 -25.71 -5.81
C GLU A 853 52.93 -24.68 -5.95
N ARG A 854 52.96 -23.67 -5.07
CA ARG A 854 53.99 -22.62 -5.05
C ARG A 854 55.42 -23.16 -4.90
N LEU A 855 55.60 -24.17 -4.06
CA LEU A 855 56.92 -24.78 -3.83
C LEU A 855 57.32 -25.67 -5.00
N ARG A 856 56.35 -26.33 -5.64
CA ARG A 856 56.58 -27.13 -6.86
C ARG A 856 57.01 -26.23 -8.02
N GLU A 857 56.36 -25.09 -8.22
CA GLU A 857 56.74 -24.09 -9.24
C GLU A 857 58.15 -23.51 -9.01
N ASN A 858 58.52 -23.23 -7.75
CA ASN A 858 59.87 -22.76 -7.43
C ASN A 858 60.95 -23.82 -7.67
N LEU A 859 60.65 -25.08 -7.37
CA LEU A 859 61.55 -26.20 -7.68
C LEU A 859 61.73 -26.33 -9.19
N TYR A 860 60.65 -26.22 -9.97
CA TYR A 860 60.70 -26.22 -11.43
C TYR A 860 61.58 -25.10 -11.98
N LYS A 861 61.35 -23.85 -11.54
CA LYS A 861 62.17 -22.69 -11.93
C LYS A 861 63.66 -22.92 -11.70
N LYS A 862 64.03 -23.38 -10.50
CA LYS A 862 65.43 -23.64 -10.15
C LYS A 862 66.04 -24.74 -11.01
N THR A 863 65.30 -25.81 -11.30
CA THR A 863 65.80 -26.90 -12.14
C THR A 863 66.00 -26.47 -13.60
N VAL A 864 65.10 -25.64 -14.14
CA VAL A 864 65.25 -25.09 -15.50
C VAL A 864 66.42 -24.12 -15.58
N ASP A 865 66.60 -23.27 -14.55
CA ASP A 865 67.76 -22.37 -14.45
C ASP A 865 69.10 -23.13 -14.44
N GLU A 866 69.16 -24.27 -13.73
CA GLU A 866 70.34 -25.14 -13.70
C GLU A 866 70.62 -25.77 -15.08
N ILE A 867 69.58 -26.20 -15.81
CA ILE A 867 69.70 -26.78 -17.15
C ILE A 867 70.23 -25.76 -18.17
N LEU A 868 69.68 -24.54 -18.18
CA LEU A 868 70.10 -23.45 -19.07
C LEU A 868 71.52 -22.94 -18.79
N SER A 869 72.07 -23.23 -17.60
CA SER A 869 73.42 -22.80 -17.17
C SER A 869 74.49 -23.90 -17.29
N SER A 870 74.15 -25.07 -17.83
CA SER A 870 75.00 -26.28 -17.79
C SER A 870 76.26 -26.25 -18.66
N GLY A 871 76.42 -25.27 -19.57
CA GLY A 871 77.60 -25.11 -20.44
C GLY A 871 77.61 -26.00 -21.70
N THR A 872 76.61 -26.88 -21.84
CA THR A 872 76.57 -27.96 -22.85
C THR A 872 75.94 -27.52 -24.19
N GLY A 873 75.03 -26.55 -24.15
CA GLY A 873 74.38 -26.00 -25.33
C GLY A 873 73.39 -26.94 -26.03
N ASP A 874 72.95 -27.99 -25.34
CA ASP A 874 71.87 -28.87 -25.78
C ASP A 874 70.69 -28.72 -24.81
N PHE A 875 69.53 -28.35 -25.36
CA PHE A 875 68.28 -28.18 -24.65
C PHE A 875 67.32 -29.28 -25.11
N ASP A 876 66.86 -30.12 -24.19
CA ASP A 876 65.93 -31.21 -24.45
C ASP A 876 64.50 -30.75 -24.17
N ASP A 877 63.74 -30.51 -25.25
CA ASP A 877 62.35 -30.03 -25.19
C ASP A 877 61.43 -31.03 -24.48
N GLU A 878 61.64 -32.34 -24.65
CA GLU A 878 60.79 -33.36 -24.04
C GLU A 878 61.00 -33.46 -22.53
N GLU A 879 62.25 -33.32 -22.08
CA GLU A 879 62.55 -33.37 -20.65
C GLU A 879 62.01 -32.14 -19.91
N VAL A 880 62.22 -30.94 -20.47
CA VAL A 880 61.87 -29.68 -19.80
C VAL A 880 60.37 -29.36 -19.87
N TYR A 881 59.71 -29.64 -20.99
CA TYR A 881 58.30 -29.28 -21.18
C TYR A 881 57.32 -30.40 -20.81
N GLU A 882 57.72 -31.67 -20.82
CA GLU A 882 56.81 -32.79 -20.58
C GLU A 882 57.17 -33.58 -19.33
N LYS A 883 58.41 -34.07 -19.20
CA LYS A 883 58.78 -34.97 -18.08
C LYS A 883 58.82 -34.26 -16.74
N ILE A 884 59.51 -33.12 -16.65
CA ILE A 884 59.67 -32.37 -15.40
C ILE A 884 58.34 -31.77 -14.91
N PRO A 885 57.48 -31.17 -15.78
CA PRO A 885 56.15 -30.71 -15.36
C PRO A 885 55.19 -31.84 -14.97
N ALA A 886 55.26 -33.01 -15.62
CA ALA A 886 54.47 -34.18 -15.25
C ALA A 886 54.92 -34.83 -13.93
N ASP A 887 56.20 -34.73 -13.60
CA ASP A 887 56.76 -35.21 -12.33
C ASP A 887 56.32 -34.33 -11.15
N LEU A 888 56.25 -33.01 -11.36
CA LEU A 888 55.80 -32.04 -10.35
C LEU A 888 54.30 -31.71 -10.43
N SER A 889 53.56 -32.31 -11.36
CA SER A 889 52.14 -32.02 -11.63
C SER A 889 51.86 -30.51 -11.77
N ILE A 890 52.69 -29.81 -12.56
CA ILE A 890 52.54 -28.39 -12.91
C ILE A 890 51.92 -28.31 -14.31
N ASN A 891 51.08 -27.31 -14.55
CA ASN A 891 50.51 -27.09 -15.88
C ASN A 891 51.62 -26.83 -16.93
N ALA A 892 51.63 -27.63 -18.01
CA ALA A 892 52.59 -27.55 -19.10
C ALA A 892 52.62 -26.16 -19.78
N GLU A 893 51.50 -25.44 -19.83
CA GLU A 893 51.45 -24.09 -20.42
C GLU A 893 52.15 -23.05 -19.54
N LYS A 894 51.93 -23.11 -18.22
CA LYS A 894 52.64 -22.26 -17.24
C LYS A 894 54.14 -22.58 -17.24
N ALA A 895 54.48 -23.86 -17.33
CA ALA A 895 55.87 -24.33 -17.41
C ALA A 895 56.59 -23.76 -18.65
N LYS A 896 55.94 -23.78 -19.81
CA LYS A 896 56.45 -23.16 -21.05
C LYS A 896 56.68 -21.66 -20.91
N GLY A 897 55.72 -20.93 -20.33
CA GLY A 897 55.87 -19.49 -20.07
C GLY A 897 57.08 -19.16 -19.19
N VAL A 898 57.25 -19.90 -18.10
CA VAL A 898 58.40 -19.74 -17.18
C VAL A 898 59.73 -20.04 -17.87
N VAL A 899 59.80 -21.06 -18.71
CA VAL A 899 61.01 -21.40 -19.47
C VAL A 899 61.34 -20.30 -20.48
N HIS A 900 60.34 -19.76 -21.19
CA HIS A 900 60.55 -18.67 -22.14
C HIS A 900 61.04 -17.39 -21.47
N GLU A 901 60.46 -17.01 -20.32
CA GLU A 901 60.91 -15.84 -19.55
C GLU A 901 62.37 -16.00 -19.11
N LEU A 902 62.73 -17.15 -18.52
CA LEU A 902 64.08 -17.42 -18.06
C LEU A 902 65.09 -17.47 -19.22
N ALA A 903 64.73 -18.13 -20.32
CA ALA A 903 65.61 -18.23 -21.48
C ALA A 903 65.80 -16.86 -22.17
N GLN A 904 64.78 -15.99 -22.25
CA GLN A 904 64.90 -14.66 -22.83
C GLN A 904 65.82 -13.74 -22.01
N GLU A 905 65.67 -13.73 -20.68
CA GLU A 905 66.56 -12.98 -19.78
C GLU A 905 68.00 -13.49 -19.85
N ARG A 906 68.19 -14.82 -19.97
CA ARG A 906 69.52 -15.44 -20.01
C ARG A 906 70.21 -15.28 -21.35
N LEU A 907 69.49 -15.21 -22.46
CA LEU A 907 70.06 -15.10 -23.80
C LEU A 907 70.94 -13.84 -23.93
N SER A 908 70.45 -12.66 -23.54
CA SER A 908 71.25 -11.43 -23.55
C SER A 908 72.39 -11.46 -22.52
N ASN A 909 72.13 -12.01 -21.33
CA ASN A 909 73.11 -12.09 -20.25
C ASN A 909 74.28 -13.02 -20.62
N SER A 910 74.02 -14.12 -21.33
CA SER A 910 75.04 -15.07 -21.78
C SER A 910 75.95 -14.47 -22.86
N LEU A 911 75.45 -13.56 -23.72
CA LEU A 911 76.28 -12.80 -24.65
C LEU A 911 77.18 -11.79 -23.91
N VAL A 912 76.62 -11.06 -22.95
CA VAL A 912 77.39 -10.13 -22.08
C VAL A 912 78.49 -10.89 -21.33
N GLN A 913 78.16 -12.08 -20.79
CA GLN A 913 79.12 -12.95 -20.13
C GLN A 913 80.21 -13.43 -21.11
N ALA A 914 79.85 -13.86 -22.31
CA ALA A 914 80.81 -14.27 -23.33
C ALA A 914 81.78 -13.14 -23.70
N VAL A 915 81.29 -11.91 -23.92
CA VAL A 915 82.16 -10.75 -24.20
C VAL A 915 83.03 -10.38 -23.00
N SER A 916 82.48 -10.46 -21.78
CA SER A 916 83.29 -10.19 -20.56
C SER A 916 84.43 -11.19 -20.40
N LEU A 917 84.17 -12.47 -20.69
CA LEU A 917 85.15 -13.56 -20.62
C LEU A 917 86.16 -13.49 -21.77
N LEU A 918 85.74 -12.97 -22.94
CA LEU A 918 86.64 -12.66 -24.06
C LEU A 918 87.68 -11.62 -23.65
N ARG A 919 87.26 -10.52 -23.02
CA ARG A 919 88.16 -9.48 -22.51
C ARG A 919 89.11 -9.99 -21.43
N GLN A 920 88.67 -10.97 -20.64
CA GLN A 920 89.49 -11.67 -19.64
C GLN A 920 90.38 -12.78 -20.24
N LYS A 921 90.33 -12.99 -21.57
CA LYS A 921 91.07 -14.03 -22.32
C LYS A 921 90.75 -15.48 -21.88
N ASN A 922 89.63 -15.72 -21.18
CA ASN A 922 89.22 -17.05 -20.75
C ASN A 922 88.46 -17.79 -21.87
N ARG A 923 89.20 -18.58 -22.66
CA ARG A 923 88.67 -19.23 -23.86
C ARG A 923 87.60 -20.29 -23.58
N GLU A 924 87.79 -21.12 -22.55
CA GLU A 924 86.85 -22.19 -22.20
C GLU A 924 85.55 -21.61 -21.65
N GLY A 925 85.65 -20.58 -20.81
CA GLY A 925 84.50 -19.84 -20.30
C GLY A 925 83.66 -19.22 -21.42
N VAL A 926 84.31 -18.62 -22.42
CA VAL A 926 83.64 -18.07 -23.61
C VAL A 926 82.84 -19.14 -24.34
N VAL A 927 83.45 -20.31 -24.64
CA VAL A 927 82.77 -21.41 -25.34
C VAL A 927 81.57 -21.94 -24.53
N SER A 928 81.70 -22.07 -23.21
CA SER A 928 80.59 -22.48 -22.34
C SER A 928 79.44 -21.47 -22.31
N SER A 929 79.75 -20.17 -22.30
CA SER A 929 78.76 -19.09 -22.32
C SER A 929 78.07 -18.99 -23.69
N LEU A 930 78.80 -19.21 -24.78
CA LEU A 930 78.24 -19.28 -26.14
C LEU A 930 77.37 -20.53 -26.33
N ASN A 931 77.74 -21.65 -25.73
CA ASN A 931 76.89 -22.85 -25.71
C ASN A 931 75.61 -22.61 -24.89
N ASN A 932 75.70 -21.95 -23.73
CA ASN A 932 74.52 -21.54 -22.95
C ASN A 932 73.60 -20.60 -23.75
N MET A 933 74.19 -19.68 -24.52
CA MET A 933 73.45 -18.80 -25.43
C MET A 933 72.70 -19.61 -26.49
N LEU A 934 73.32 -20.64 -27.06
CA LEU A 934 72.69 -21.54 -28.04
C LEU A 934 71.58 -22.41 -27.42
N ALA A 935 71.71 -22.83 -26.16
CA ALA A 935 70.63 -23.51 -25.45
C ALA A 935 69.44 -22.58 -25.20
N CYS A 936 69.69 -21.33 -24.82
CA CYS A 936 68.64 -20.32 -24.64
C CYS A 936 67.96 -19.96 -25.97
N ASP A 937 68.72 -19.88 -27.07
CA ASP A 937 68.16 -19.64 -28.40
C ASP A 937 67.31 -20.82 -28.89
N LYS A 938 67.68 -22.06 -28.60
CA LYS A 938 66.80 -23.20 -28.92
C LYS A 938 65.46 -23.13 -28.18
N ALA A 939 65.46 -22.67 -26.93
CA ALA A 939 64.24 -22.56 -26.13
C ALA A 939 63.30 -21.41 -26.55
N VAL A 940 63.82 -20.29 -27.10
CA VAL A 940 63.02 -19.08 -27.43
C VAL A 940 62.93 -18.82 -28.93
N THR A 941 63.83 -19.38 -29.74
CA THR A 941 64.08 -19.08 -31.16
C THR A 941 64.10 -17.57 -31.43
N ALA A 942 65.25 -16.92 -31.23
CA ALA A 942 65.37 -15.49 -31.50
C ALA A 942 65.21 -15.20 -32.99
N VAL A 943 64.34 -14.24 -33.33
CA VAL A 943 64.02 -13.83 -34.71
C VAL A 943 65.00 -12.76 -35.22
N GLU A 944 65.55 -11.94 -34.33
CA GLU A 944 66.48 -10.86 -34.66
C GLU A 944 67.91 -11.14 -34.14
N PRO A 945 68.97 -10.73 -34.87
CA PRO A 945 70.35 -10.84 -34.40
C PRO A 945 70.61 -9.93 -33.20
N LEU A 946 71.46 -10.39 -32.27
CA LEU A 946 71.82 -9.62 -31.08
C LEU A 946 72.71 -8.44 -31.45
N SER A 947 72.30 -7.22 -31.10
CA SER A 947 73.09 -6.01 -31.32
C SER A 947 74.18 -5.86 -30.26
N TRP A 948 75.45 -5.78 -30.67
CA TRP A 948 76.56 -5.37 -29.80
C TRP A 948 77.26 -4.14 -30.39
N SER A 949 77.82 -3.29 -29.52
CA SER A 949 78.41 -2.01 -29.91
C SER A 949 79.72 -2.12 -30.69
N LEU A 950 80.47 -3.23 -30.53
CA LEU A 950 81.74 -3.47 -31.19
C LEU A 950 81.67 -4.74 -32.06
N PRO A 951 81.57 -4.61 -33.40
CA PRO A 951 81.46 -5.77 -34.30
C PRO A 951 82.76 -6.60 -34.38
N GLU A 952 83.89 -6.01 -33.99
CA GLU A 952 85.19 -6.70 -33.89
C GLU A 952 85.18 -7.75 -32.78
N GLU A 953 84.62 -7.43 -31.60
CA GLU A 953 84.51 -8.39 -30.48
C GLU A 953 83.60 -9.59 -30.84
N LEU A 954 82.56 -9.37 -31.65
CA LEU A 954 81.70 -10.44 -32.15
C LEU A 954 82.43 -11.35 -33.15
N SER A 955 83.28 -10.75 -33.99
CA SER A 955 84.12 -11.48 -34.93
C SER A 955 85.16 -12.34 -34.19
N ASP A 956 85.73 -11.81 -33.10
CA ASP A 956 86.67 -12.53 -32.23
C ASP A 956 86.00 -13.69 -31.47
N LEU A 957 84.78 -13.50 -30.96
CA LEU A 957 83.97 -14.57 -30.37
C LEU A 957 83.71 -15.69 -31.38
N TYR A 958 83.34 -15.33 -32.61
CA TYR A 958 83.10 -16.28 -33.69
C TYR A 958 84.39 -17.05 -34.06
N CYS A 959 85.53 -16.37 -34.13
CA CYS A 959 86.83 -17.00 -34.39
C CYS A 959 87.27 -17.95 -33.27
N LEU A 960 87.06 -17.58 -32.01
CA LEU A 960 87.36 -18.45 -30.86
C LEU A 960 86.46 -19.68 -30.83
N TYR A 961 85.18 -19.51 -31.16
CA TYR A 961 84.25 -20.61 -31.24
C TYR A 961 84.57 -21.54 -32.44
N LEU A 962 84.96 -20.99 -33.60
CA LEU A 962 85.47 -21.79 -34.73
C LEU A 962 86.68 -22.66 -34.37
N LYS A 963 87.61 -22.13 -33.56
CA LYS A 963 88.77 -22.88 -33.06
C LYS A 963 88.39 -24.03 -32.12
N SER A 964 87.21 -24.00 -31.52
CA SER A 964 86.71 -25.06 -30.62
C SER A 964 86.07 -26.26 -31.33
N ILE A 965 86.07 -26.28 -32.67
CA ILE A 965 85.51 -27.34 -33.54
C ILE A 965 84.05 -27.73 -33.19
N PRO A 966 83.11 -26.77 -33.17
CA PRO A 966 81.69 -27.05 -32.93
C PRO A 966 80.99 -27.69 -34.14
N LYS A 967 79.84 -28.33 -33.90
CA LYS A 967 78.98 -28.89 -34.97
C LYS A 967 78.57 -27.79 -35.97
N PRO A 968 78.52 -28.09 -37.28
CA PRO A 968 78.28 -27.08 -38.32
C PRO A 968 76.94 -26.35 -38.13
N GLU A 969 75.91 -27.03 -37.63
CA GLU A 969 74.60 -26.44 -37.31
C GLU A 969 74.67 -25.38 -36.19
N LYS A 970 75.46 -25.63 -35.14
CA LYS A 970 75.67 -24.67 -34.03
C LYS A 970 76.47 -23.46 -34.50
N LEU A 971 77.41 -23.64 -35.43
CA LEU A 971 78.17 -22.54 -36.05
C LEU A 971 77.30 -21.65 -36.91
N SER A 972 76.50 -22.22 -37.80
CA SER A 972 75.61 -21.45 -38.67
C SER A 972 74.59 -20.66 -37.87
N ARG A 973 74.05 -21.25 -36.80
CA ARG A 973 73.12 -20.56 -35.92
C ARG A 973 73.80 -19.48 -35.09
N LEU A 974 75.01 -19.72 -34.57
CA LEU A 974 75.79 -18.70 -33.88
C LEU A 974 76.14 -17.52 -34.81
N GLN A 975 76.50 -17.80 -36.06
CA GLN A 975 76.76 -16.77 -37.08
C GLN A 975 75.55 -15.86 -37.29
N TYR A 976 74.35 -16.46 -37.41
CA TYR A 976 73.09 -15.72 -37.52
C TYR A 976 72.82 -14.87 -36.28
N LEU A 977 73.02 -15.43 -35.07
CA LEU A 977 72.76 -14.72 -33.81
C LEU A 977 73.71 -13.54 -33.56
N LEU A 978 74.98 -13.65 -33.98
CA LEU A 978 75.96 -12.58 -33.88
C LEU A 978 75.86 -11.55 -35.03
N GLY A 979 75.00 -11.77 -36.02
CA GLY A 979 74.76 -10.83 -37.13
C GLY A 979 75.96 -10.65 -38.07
N ILE A 980 76.77 -11.70 -38.27
CA ILE A 980 77.97 -11.63 -39.13
C ILE A 980 77.60 -12.00 -40.58
N ASP A 981 77.85 -11.08 -41.51
CA ASP A 981 77.60 -11.27 -42.94
C ASP A 981 78.32 -12.50 -43.51
N ASP A 982 77.69 -13.19 -44.46
CA ASP A 982 78.22 -14.44 -45.05
C ASP A 982 79.60 -14.26 -45.69
N SER A 983 79.89 -13.10 -46.29
CA SER A 983 81.21 -12.81 -46.85
C SER A 983 82.27 -12.56 -45.79
N ALA A 984 81.90 -11.99 -44.63
CA ALA A 984 82.80 -11.77 -43.51
C ALA A 984 83.09 -13.09 -42.77
N ALA A 985 82.05 -13.92 -42.58
CA ALA A 985 82.19 -15.23 -41.98
C ALA A 985 83.00 -16.21 -42.85
N SER A 986 82.89 -16.13 -44.18
CA SER A 986 83.75 -16.91 -45.10
C SER A 986 85.19 -16.43 -45.04
N ALA A 987 85.43 -15.12 -45.03
CA ALA A 987 86.78 -14.55 -44.91
C ALA A 987 87.47 -14.95 -43.59
N LEU A 988 86.72 -14.97 -42.47
CA LEU A 988 87.22 -15.40 -41.16
C LEU A 988 87.48 -16.92 -41.10
N ARG A 989 86.65 -17.74 -41.75
CA ARG A 989 86.89 -19.20 -41.90
C ARG A 989 88.13 -19.48 -42.73
N ASP A 990 88.24 -18.83 -43.89
CA ASP A 990 89.37 -18.93 -44.79
C ASP A 990 90.69 -18.47 -44.12
N ALA A 991 90.64 -17.41 -43.30
CA ALA A 991 91.77 -16.94 -42.51
C ALA A 991 92.14 -17.91 -41.37
N ALA A 992 91.15 -18.55 -40.76
CA ALA A 992 91.37 -19.59 -39.74
C ALA A 992 91.98 -20.87 -40.36
N GLU A 993 91.56 -21.27 -41.56
CA GLU A 993 92.11 -22.44 -42.30
C GLU A 993 93.54 -22.20 -42.81
N ARG A 994 93.88 -20.96 -43.19
CA ARG A 994 95.25 -20.57 -43.57
C ARG A 994 96.21 -20.38 -42.39
N GLY A 995 95.72 -20.44 -41.15
CA GLY A 995 96.52 -20.25 -39.95
C GLY A 995 96.98 -18.81 -39.70
N GLU A 996 96.48 -17.82 -40.45
CA GLU A 996 96.90 -16.41 -40.42
C GLU A 996 96.05 -15.54 -39.48
N VAL A 997 95.34 -16.13 -38.52
CA VAL A 997 94.82 -15.36 -37.40
C VAL A 997 95.96 -15.10 -36.42
N LEU A 998 96.73 -14.04 -36.69
CA LEU A 998 97.56 -13.35 -35.71
C LEU A 998 96.67 -13.00 -34.51
N ALA A 999 96.93 -13.63 -33.37
CA ALA A 999 96.78 -12.91 -32.13
C ALA A 999 97.75 -11.73 -32.21
N SER A 1000 97.25 -10.50 -32.25
CA SER A 1000 98.10 -9.37 -31.90
C SER A 1000 98.67 -9.63 -30.50
N SER A 1001 100.01 -9.64 -30.45
CA SER A 1001 100.92 -9.80 -29.30
C SER A 1001 100.84 -11.13 -28.54
N ALA A 1002 101.62 -12.10 -29.01
CA ALA A 1002 102.56 -12.76 -28.11
C ALA A 1002 103.76 -11.81 -27.95
N GLU A 1003 104.03 -11.34 -26.73
CA GLU A 1003 105.37 -10.96 -26.25
C GLU A 1003 105.30 -10.76 -24.71
N GLU A 1004 106.24 -11.44 -24.03
CA GLU A 1004 106.77 -11.18 -22.68
C GLU A 1004 105.80 -11.39 -21.48
N GLU A 1005 106.10 -12.14 -20.42
CA GLU A 1005 107.37 -12.58 -19.85
C GLU A 1005 107.08 -13.82 -18.99
N ASN A 1006 107.94 -14.83 -19.15
CA ASN A 1006 108.17 -15.83 -18.14
C ASN A 1006 109.29 -15.24 -17.28
N ASP A 1007 108.95 -14.56 -16.19
CA ASP A 1007 109.91 -14.27 -15.13
C ASP A 1007 109.27 -14.48 -13.77
N ALA A 1008 109.97 -15.31 -13.00
CA ALA A 1008 109.67 -15.66 -11.63
C ALA A 1008 109.58 -14.41 -10.75
N PHE A 1009 108.70 -14.40 -9.75
CA PHE A 1009 109.07 -13.90 -8.43
C PHE A 1009 108.12 -14.43 -7.34
N ASP A 1010 108.73 -14.98 -6.31
CA ASP A 1010 108.18 -15.33 -5.01
C ASP A 1010 107.22 -14.26 -4.46
N PHE A 1011 106.05 -14.70 -3.96
CA PHE A 1011 105.67 -14.62 -2.53
C PHE A 1011 104.41 -15.44 -2.25
#